data_AF-A0A0L1LJK5-F1
#
_entry.id   AF-A0A0L1LJK5-F1
#
_cell.length_a   1.000
_cell.length_b   1.000
_cell.length_c   1.000
_cell.angle_alpha   90.00
_cell.angle_beta   90.00
_cell.angle_gamma   90.00
#
_symmetry.space_group_name_H-M   'P 1'
#
loop_
_entity.id
_entity.type
_entity.pdbx_description
1 polymer ?
#
loop_
_entity_poly.entity_id
_entity_poly.type
_entity_poly.pdbx_seq_one_letter_code
_entity_poly.pdbx_strand_id
1 'polypeptide(L)'
;MSEPILYVVAFSSEDASDAAYSPITTDWEQSGEGGTRPQLLSREIVPALPALWYCLHLPKSPHDIVDIRIKYLPWLQEAAFAHNILLVPMGLVRRAVTGIPKEWSRTLLIGPDDEQAELARLGRDLGFSLSPAVFSELSTISLRTHWKTIAENQSASVSAGLRKTGIEPVTALETAGIELPMRRLLRQVGNKNVELPTDPESMVLEAWRIQAFVAALAQLDSENVPMAEDRLPSEWEAAAQRLRRPLTIGLPGVSPKQRRLYQLKHEDTPVAAPVRPSILVWPERYQDASDSDIESSVIALLVAHQAIADDSLGITMPAVPPKAFTALAALEQHCADLAKRGQTARPLAVRKLLKQLNKAIQPVWEDPLANNLMRASALTIIGSFPIGLSTPPGSSDPLSCLMPVSYRPLVPLTRSVPNALLPRRNAQLGQGFKVLVAECIVAEDPVGQASRRAWGAVSEMFSRDDPRSSMTYQMTLSVDDLRDAIAEHQPDVLVISAHGFYNPAQNVAGIQVGKGFSFGVDLGPLPPLVILSACHVAPRGTGAVTITDLLLREGAIAVLGTLVPVNVVHNAVLMQRFFVYMIEVLAGRADHKSVREVWHRVQTSNAVHDVTSGHPMFKEWFMTRPPAGGPSPHELFKLGGSTKRLRRGNVYGDTEARLLEIADGFGDKDRVTNWLKHDYVPESAFYCFIGDPDRIHLQPPTDPSSI
;
A
#
# COMPACT_ATOMS: atom_id res chain seq x y z
N MET A 1 -20.87 16.44 -1.59
CA MET A 1 -19.94 15.65 -2.42
C MET A 1 -20.72 15.18 -3.64
N SER A 2 -20.13 15.21 -4.83
CA SER A 2 -20.79 14.74 -6.05
C SER A 2 -20.87 13.20 -6.05
N GLU A 3 -21.87 12.63 -6.71
CA GLU A 3 -22.01 11.17 -6.79
C GLU A 3 -20.79 10.56 -7.49
N PRO A 4 -20.22 9.47 -6.95
CA PRO A 4 -19.09 8.79 -7.58
C PRO A 4 -19.53 8.17 -8.91
N ILE A 5 -18.70 8.40 -9.93
CA ILE A 5 -18.85 7.81 -11.28
C ILE A 5 -18.45 6.34 -11.20
N LEU A 6 -19.29 5.43 -11.72
CA LEU A 6 -19.03 4.00 -11.80
C LEU A 6 -19.00 3.52 -13.25
N TYR A 7 -17.95 2.79 -13.59
CA TYR A 7 -17.83 2.02 -14.84
C TYR A 7 -17.99 0.52 -14.56
N VAL A 8 -18.72 -0.19 -15.42
CA VAL A 8 -18.86 -1.65 -15.32
C VAL A 8 -18.25 -2.28 -16.56
N VAL A 9 -17.31 -3.19 -16.36
CA VAL A 9 -16.66 -3.96 -17.43
C VAL A 9 -17.03 -5.43 -17.25
N ALA A 10 -17.84 -5.93 -18.16
CA ALA A 10 -18.29 -7.31 -18.20
C ALA A 10 -17.30 -8.17 -19.00
N PHE A 11 -17.05 -9.41 -18.57
CA PHE A 11 -16.27 -10.39 -19.34
C PHE A 11 -17.01 -11.73 -19.47
N SER A 12 -16.66 -12.52 -20.49
CA SER A 12 -17.21 -13.86 -20.69
C SER A 12 -16.53 -14.85 -19.74
N SER A 13 -17.30 -15.70 -19.08
CA SER A 13 -16.80 -16.73 -18.17
C SER A 13 -17.56 -18.03 -18.43
N GLU A 14 -16.84 -19.16 -18.40
CA GLU A 14 -17.41 -20.50 -18.61
C GLU A 14 -18.04 -21.05 -17.32
N ASP A 15 -17.76 -20.46 -16.16
CA ASP A 15 -18.29 -20.90 -14.88
C ASP A 15 -19.82 -20.77 -14.83
N ALA A 16 -20.48 -21.88 -14.45
CA ALA A 16 -21.92 -22.02 -14.46
C ALA A 16 -22.62 -20.88 -13.71
N SER A 17 -23.71 -20.38 -14.29
CA SER A 17 -24.55 -19.28 -13.79
C SER A 17 -25.13 -19.45 -12.39
N ASP A 18 -24.91 -20.60 -11.73
CA ASP A 18 -25.51 -20.97 -10.45
C ASP A 18 -24.56 -20.83 -9.25
N ALA A 19 -23.24 -20.79 -9.47
CA ALA A 19 -22.31 -20.45 -8.39
C ALA A 19 -22.40 -18.94 -8.09
N ALA A 20 -22.38 -18.56 -6.80
CA ALA A 20 -22.17 -17.18 -6.42
C ALA A 20 -20.75 -16.80 -6.88
N TYR A 21 -20.64 -16.03 -7.96
CA TYR A 21 -19.34 -15.51 -8.36
C TYR A 21 -18.83 -14.62 -7.23
N SER A 22 -17.83 -15.10 -6.51
CA SER A 22 -17.03 -14.26 -5.64
C SER A 22 -15.85 -13.78 -6.48
N PRO A 23 -15.68 -12.46 -6.70
CA PRO A 23 -14.44 -11.93 -7.30
C PRO A 23 -13.19 -12.30 -6.48
N ILE A 24 -13.41 -12.83 -5.28
CA ILE A 24 -12.45 -13.34 -4.33
C ILE A 24 -12.71 -14.85 -4.13
N THR A 25 -11.94 -15.72 -4.78
CA THR A 25 -11.91 -17.14 -4.39
C THR A 25 -11.25 -17.25 -3.01
N THR A 26 -11.87 -17.96 -2.06
CA THR A 26 -11.33 -18.20 -0.71
C THR A 26 -10.33 -19.35 -0.68
N ASP A 27 -10.22 -20.10 -1.79
CA ASP A 27 -9.27 -21.20 -1.89
C ASP A 27 -7.83 -20.71 -1.79
N TRP A 28 -7.10 -21.38 -0.90
CA TRP A 28 -5.67 -21.24 -0.69
C TRP A 28 -4.87 -22.10 -1.69
N GLU A 29 -5.50 -23.11 -2.31
CA GLU A 29 -4.93 -23.92 -3.38
C GLU A 29 -4.90 -23.10 -4.68
N GLN A 30 -3.70 -22.83 -5.21
CA GLN A 30 -3.53 -22.13 -6.49
C GLN A 30 -3.22 -23.15 -7.58
N SER A 31 -4.15 -23.41 -8.49
CA SER A 31 -3.87 -24.09 -9.75
C SER A 31 -3.26 -23.10 -10.75
N GLY A 32 -2.23 -23.52 -11.48
CA GLY A 32 -1.67 -22.74 -12.59
C GLY A 32 -2.46 -22.87 -13.90
N GLU A 33 -3.51 -23.70 -13.92
CA GLU A 33 -4.37 -23.91 -15.10
C GLU A 33 -5.30 -22.71 -15.30
N GLY A 34 -5.50 -22.31 -16.57
CA GLY A 34 -6.38 -21.19 -16.94
C GLY A 34 -5.82 -19.78 -16.70
N GLY A 35 -4.63 -19.64 -16.12
CA GLY A 35 -3.96 -18.35 -15.86
C GLY A 35 -2.81 -18.02 -16.81
N THR A 36 -2.48 -16.74 -16.93
CA THR A 36 -1.22 -16.22 -17.50
C THR A 36 -0.06 -16.43 -16.53
N ARG A 37 1.16 -16.21 -17.00
CA ARG A 37 2.39 -16.35 -16.21
C ARG A 37 3.19 -15.05 -16.17
N PRO A 38 3.95 -14.80 -15.08
CA PRO A 38 4.07 -15.63 -13.87
C PRO A 38 3.14 -15.33 -12.68
N GLN A 39 2.35 -14.26 -12.73
CA GLN A 39 1.51 -13.75 -11.63
C GLN A 39 0.08 -14.33 -11.63
N LEU A 40 -0.32 -15.12 -12.63
CA LEU A 40 -1.59 -15.88 -12.65
C LEU A 40 -2.84 -14.98 -12.81
N LEU A 41 -2.94 -14.24 -13.92
CA LEU A 41 -4.18 -13.58 -14.36
C LEU A 41 -5.06 -14.58 -15.13
N SER A 42 -6.34 -14.68 -14.80
CA SER A 42 -7.30 -15.54 -15.52
C SER A 42 -7.36 -15.11 -16.98
N ARG A 43 -7.24 -16.08 -17.89
CA ARG A 43 -7.36 -15.83 -19.33
C ARG A 43 -8.75 -15.31 -19.72
N GLU A 44 -9.78 -15.58 -18.91
CA GLU A 44 -11.13 -15.02 -19.11
C GLU A 44 -11.17 -13.49 -18.97
N ILE A 45 -10.27 -12.91 -18.17
CA ILE A 45 -10.19 -11.45 -17.95
C ILE A 45 -9.42 -10.76 -19.08
N VAL A 46 -8.52 -11.46 -19.77
CA VAL A 46 -7.62 -10.89 -20.79
C VAL A 46 -8.37 -10.11 -21.88
N PRO A 47 -9.50 -10.59 -22.45
CA PRO A 47 -10.27 -9.84 -23.43
C PRO A 47 -10.82 -8.50 -22.92
N ALA A 48 -11.00 -8.34 -21.60
CA ALA A 48 -11.53 -7.11 -21.00
C ALA A 48 -10.46 -6.05 -20.72
N LEU A 49 -9.16 -6.37 -20.82
CA LEU A 49 -8.08 -5.42 -20.55
C LEU A 49 -8.14 -4.12 -21.38
N PRO A 50 -8.50 -4.14 -22.69
CA PRO A 50 -8.70 -2.91 -23.46
C PRO A 50 -9.76 -1.99 -22.84
N ALA A 51 -10.86 -2.55 -22.34
CA ALA A 51 -11.92 -1.80 -21.68
C ALA A 51 -11.48 -1.20 -20.34
N LEU A 52 -10.65 -1.92 -19.57
CA LEU A 52 -10.08 -1.39 -18.33
C LEU A 52 -9.17 -0.19 -18.60
N TRP A 53 -8.29 -0.29 -19.60
CA TRP A 53 -7.46 0.84 -20.05
C TRP A 53 -8.30 2.02 -20.54
N TYR A 54 -9.37 1.76 -21.29
CA TYR A 54 -10.31 2.79 -21.72
C TYR A 54 -10.89 3.59 -20.56
N CYS A 55 -11.35 2.89 -19.52
CA CYS A 55 -11.94 3.54 -18.34
C CYS A 55 -10.97 4.50 -17.65
N LEU A 56 -9.65 4.21 -17.60
CA LEU A 56 -8.67 5.12 -17.00
C LEU A 56 -8.55 6.47 -17.74
N HIS A 57 -8.96 6.53 -19.00
CA HIS A 57 -8.97 7.76 -19.79
C HIS A 57 -10.26 8.56 -19.61
N LEU A 58 -11.34 7.95 -19.11
CA LEU A 58 -12.59 8.63 -18.78
C LEU A 58 -12.48 9.41 -17.45
N PRO A 59 -13.43 10.31 -17.12
CA PRO A 59 -13.46 11.01 -15.82
C PRO A 59 -13.48 10.03 -14.63
N LYS A 60 -12.64 10.24 -13.62
CA LYS A 60 -12.64 9.46 -12.36
C LYS A 60 -13.69 9.98 -11.37
N SER A 61 -13.96 11.28 -11.43
CA SER A 61 -14.98 11.96 -10.63
C SER A 61 -15.52 13.16 -11.39
N PRO A 62 -16.65 13.75 -10.94
CA PRO A 62 -17.17 14.99 -11.51
C PRO A 62 -16.18 16.18 -11.44
N HIS A 63 -15.21 16.15 -10.52
CA HIS A 63 -14.14 17.17 -10.43
C HIS A 63 -13.22 17.18 -11.66
N ASP A 64 -13.16 16.08 -12.40
CA ASP A 64 -12.45 16.06 -13.68
C ASP A 64 -13.22 16.79 -14.78
N ILE A 65 -14.47 17.20 -14.59
CA ILE A 65 -15.31 17.77 -15.67
C ILE A 65 -15.50 19.28 -15.49
N VAL A 66 -15.42 19.76 -14.26
CA VAL A 66 -15.70 21.14 -13.89
C VAL A 66 -14.42 21.93 -13.69
N ASP A 67 -14.50 23.24 -13.87
CA ASP A 67 -13.43 24.14 -13.50
C ASP A 67 -13.38 24.31 -11.98
N ILE A 68 -12.26 23.92 -11.39
CA ILE A 68 -12.01 24.05 -9.95
C ILE A 68 -10.97 25.15 -9.74
N ARG A 69 -11.12 25.94 -8.67
CA ARG A 69 -10.05 26.87 -8.28
C ARG A 69 -8.81 26.08 -7.90
N ILE A 70 -7.66 26.53 -8.39
CA ILE A 70 -6.40 25.80 -8.27
C ILE A 70 -5.97 25.59 -6.82
N LYS A 71 -6.33 26.50 -5.89
CA LYS A 71 -6.11 26.30 -4.46
C LYS A 71 -6.76 25.04 -3.86
N TYR A 72 -7.80 24.48 -4.50
CA TYR A 72 -8.47 23.25 -4.05
C TYR A 72 -7.83 21.97 -4.60
N LEU A 73 -6.92 22.09 -5.57
CA LEU A 73 -6.30 20.93 -6.20
C LEU A 73 -5.43 20.10 -5.23
N PRO A 74 -4.62 20.68 -4.32
CA PRO A 74 -3.91 19.91 -3.32
C PRO A 74 -4.81 19.03 -2.45
N TRP A 75 -6.01 19.51 -2.10
CA TRP A 75 -6.99 18.73 -1.35
C TRP A 75 -7.54 17.54 -2.15
N LEU A 76 -7.88 17.75 -3.43
CA LEU A 76 -8.34 16.66 -4.30
C LEU A 76 -7.27 15.57 -4.47
N GLN A 77 -6.01 15.98 -4.60
CA GLN A 77 -4.86 15.07 -4.66
C GLN A 77 -4.73 14.26 -3.36
N GLU A 78 -4.94 14.90 -2.21
CA GLU A 78 -4.91 14.23 -0.91
C GLU A 78 -6.08 13.27 -0.70
N ALA A 79 -7.27 13.60 -1.21
CA ALA A 79 -8.45 12.73 -1.14
C ALA A 79 -8.32 11.44 -1.99
N ALA A 80 -7.38 11.41 -2.94
CA ALA A 80 -7.02 10.24 -3.74
C ALA A 80 -8.23 9.54 -4.41
N PHE A 81 -9.05 10.30 -5.14
CA PHE A 81 -10.21 9.78 -5.88
C PHE A 81 -9.78 8.92 -7.08
N ALA A 82 -9.84 7.59 -6.91
CA ALA A 82 -9.56 6.62 -7.96
C ALA A 82 -10.77 6.42 -8.89
N HIS A 83 -10.53 5.85 -10.07
CA HIS A 83 -11.62 5.31 -10.89
C HIS A 83 -12.30 4.15 -10.19
N ASN A 84 -13.64 4.15 -10.22
CA ASN A 84 -14.46 3.06 -9.75
C ASN A 84 -14.82 2.16 -10.93
N ILE A 85 -14.16 1.00 -11.03
CA ILE A 85 -14.37 0.07 -12.14
C ILE A 85 -14.77 -1.29 -11.56
N LEU A 86 -16.00 -1.71 -11.85
CA LEU A 86 -16.48 -3.03 -11.49
C LEU A 86 -16.19 -4.02 -12.64
N LEU A 87 -15.18 -4.87 -12.45
CA LEU A 87 -14.86 -5.98 -13.34
C LEU A 87 -15.62 -7.24 -12.92
N VAL A 88 -16.55 -7.72 -13.75
CA VAL A 88 -17.47 -8.81 -13.39
C VAL A 88 -17.81 -9.72 -14.58
N PRO A 89 -18.10 -11.02 -14.37
CA PRO A 89 -18.59 -11.88 -15.43
C PRO A 89 -19.98 -11.45 -15.89
N MET A 90 -20.28 -11.67 -17.17
CA MET A 90 -21.59 -11.35 -17.76
C MET A 90 -22.75 -12.04 -17.01
N GLY A 91 -22.56 -13.29 -16.58
CA GLY A 91 -23.57 -14.03 -15.80
C GLY A 91 -23.94 -13.36 -14.46
N LEU A 92 -23.03 -12.58 -13.86
CA LEU A 92 -23.34 -11.81 -12.66
C LEU A 92 -24.08 -10.51 -12.99
N VAL A 93 -23.74 -9.84 -14.10
CA VAL A 93 -24.47 -8.64 -14.55
C VAL A 93 -25.95 -8.97 -14.80
N ARG A 94 -26.23 -10.13 -15.42
CA ARG A 94 -27.59 -10.64 -15.69
C ARG A 94 -28.42 -10.87 -14.44
N ARG A 95 -27.81 -11.39 -13.36
CA ARG A 95 -28.48 -11.70 -12.09
C ARG A 95 -28.90 -10.47 -11.28
N ALA A 96 -28.76 -9.30 -11.89
CA ALA A 96 -29.01 -8.00 -11.32
C ALA A 96 -27.96 -7.68 -10.26
N VAL A 97 -27.19 -6.66 -10.63
CA VAL A 97 -26.37 -5.81 -9.79
C VAL A 97 -27.25 -5.11 -8.74
N THR A 98 -27.85 -5.89 -7.83
CA THR A 98 -28.71 -5.44 -6.73
C THR A 98 -27.88 -4.97 -5.53
N GLY A 99 -26.59 -5.28 -5.52
CA GLY A 99 -25.63 -4.87 -4.48
C GLY A 99 -24.84 -3.59 -4.78
N ILE A 100 -24.95 -2.97 -5.96
CA ILE A 100 -24.31 -1.65 -6.18
C ILE A 100 -25.13 -0.59 -5.45
N PRO A 101 -24.51 0.18 -4.54
CA PRO A 101 -25.18 1.27 -3.84
C PRO A 101 -25.88 2.19 -4.84
N LYS A 102 -27.15 2.53 -4.57
CA LYS A 102 -27.92 3.49 -5.39
C LYS A 102 -27.23 4.86 -5.52
N GLU A 103 -26.33 5.15 -4.59
CA GLU A 103 -25.55 6.38 -4.48
C GLU A 103 -24.48 6.52 -5.57
N TRP A 104 -24.19 5.47 -6.35
CA TRP A 104 -23.19 5.53 -7.41
C TRP A 104 -23.84 5.76 -8.76
N SER A 105 -23.37 6.78 -9.47
CA SER A 105 -23.84 7.08 -10.82
C SER A 105 -23.32 6.01 -11.78
N ARG A 106 -24.21 5.12 -12.21
CA ARG A 106 -23.93 4.08 -13.22
C ARG A 106 -23.69 4.75 -14.56
N THR A 107 -22.42 4.87 -14.96
CA THR A 107 -22.05 5.73 -16.09
C THR A 107 -22.03 4.94 -17.39
N LEU A 108 -21.14 3.96 -17.53
CA LEU A 108 -20.97 3.18 -18.75
C LEU A 108 -20.84 1.68 -18.44
N LEU A 109 -21.53 0.87 -19.23
CA LEU A 109 -21.42 -0.58 -19.25
C LEU A 109 -20.67 -0.99 -20.53
N ILE A 110 -19.58 -1.75 -20.38
CA ILE A 110 -18.76 -2.24 -21.48
C ILE A 110 -18.70 -3.77 -21.40
N GLY A 111 -18.78 -4.48 -22.53
CA GLY A 111 -18.64 -5.94 -22.51
C GLY A 111 -18.28 -6.58 -23.85
N PRO A 112 -18.37 -7.92 -23.92
CA PRO A 112 -18.04 -8.71 -25.10
C PRO A 112 -18.94 -8.41 -26.30
N ASP A 113 -18.38 -8.54 -27.50
CA ASP A 113 -19.07 -8.23 -28.77
C ASP A 113 -20.28 -9.14 -29.05
N ASP A 114 -20.20 -10.40 -28.67
CA ASP A 114 -21.27 -11.40 -28.82
C ASP A 114 -22.46 -11.14 -27.88
N GLU A 115 -22.29 -10.27 -26.89
CA GLU A 115 -23.31 -9.92 -25.89
C GLU A 115 -23.95 -8.54 -26.13
N GLN A 116 -23.72 -7.91 -27.30
CA GLN A 116 -24.15 -6.54 -27.60
C GLN A 116 -25.65 -6.28 -27.32
N ALA A 117 -26.53 -7.19 -27.75
CA ALA A 117 -27.97 -7.04 -27.57
C ALA A 117 -28.37 -7.11 -26.08
N GLU A 118 -27.71 -7.99 -25.32
CA GLU A 118 -27.96 -8.16 -23.89
C GLU A 118 -27.38 -6.99 -23.08
N LEU A 119 -26.18 -6.51 -23.41
CA LEU A 119 -25.61 -5.28 -22.85
C LEU A 119 -26.55 -4.10 -23.06
N ALA A 120 -27.11 -3.93 -24.27
CA ALA A 120 -28.06 -2.86 -24.56
C ALA A 120 -29.34 -2.96 -23.72
N ARG A 121 -29.84 -4.18 -23.48
CA ARG A 121 -30.99 -4.42 -22.58
C ARG A 121 -30.63 -4.08 -21.14
N LEU A 122 -29.55 -4.65 -20.60
CA LEU A 122 -29.09 -4.46 -19.22
C LEU A 122 -28.74 -3.00 -18.93
N GLY A 123 -28.14 -2.28 -19.89
CA GLY A 123 -27.83 -0.87 -19.77
C GLY A 123 -29.06 -0.01 -19.50
N ARG A 124 -30.18 -0.29 -20.20
CA ARG A 124 -31.47 0.37 -19.97
C ARG A 124 -32.09 -0.05 -18.64
N ASP A 125 -32.18 -1.36 -18.40
CA ASP A 125 -32.84 -1.92 -17.21
C ASP A 125 -32.16 -1.48 -15.91
N LEU A 126 -30.83 -1.33 -15.94
CA LEU A 126 -30.02 -0.90 -14.78
C LEU A 126 -29.81 0.61 -14.70
N GLY A 127 -30.33 1.39 -15.66
CA GLY A 127 -30.29 2.86 -15.62
C GLY A 127 -28.90 3.46 -15.82
N PHE A 128 -28.11 2.92 -16.76
CA PHE A 128 -26.83 3.53 -17.14
C PHE A 128 -27.06 4.85 -17.90
N SER A 129 -26.27 5.87 -17.57
CA SER A 129 -26.40 7.20 -18.19
C SER A 129 -25.86 7.30 -19.62
N LEU A 130 -24.99 6.38 -20.04
CA LEU A 130 -24.50 6.27 -21.41
C LEU A 130 -25.02 4.96 -22.05
N SER A 131 -25.13 4.97 -23.37
CA SER A 131 -25.35 3.75 -24.14
C SER A 131 -24.22 2.74 -23.87
N PRO A 132 -24.54 1.46 -23.63
CA PRO A 132 -23.53 0.41 -23.50
C PRO A 132 -22.65 0.31 -24.74
N ALA A 133 -21.40 -0.10 -24.55
CA ALA A 133 -20.42 -0.29 -25.62
C ALA A 133 -19.88 -1.72 -25.63
N VAL A 134 -19.47 -2.22 -26.79
CA VAL A 134 -18.73 -3.49 -26.89
C VAL A 134 -17.24 -3.24 -27.11
N PHE A 135 -16.41 -4.26 -26.85
CA PHE A 135 -14.96 -4.15 -26.96
C PHE A 135 -14.48 -3.66 -28.33
N SER A 136 -15.07 -4.11 -29.44
CA SER A 136 -14.66 -3.69 -30.78
C SER A 136 -15.04 -2.24 -31.15
N GLU A 137 -15.95 -1.60 -30.41
CA GLU A 137 -16.36 -0.20 -30.63
C GLU A 137 -15.45 0.80 -29.91
N LEU A 138 -14.60 0.31 -29.00
CA LEU A 138 -13.72 1.12 -28.19
C LEU A 138 -12.62 1.75 -29.07
N SER A 139 -12.58 3.08 -29.07
CA SER A 139 -11.71 3.88 -29.94
C SER A 139 -11.52 5.29 -29.39
N THR A 140 -10.55 6.04 -29.92
CA THR A 140 -10.38 7.47 -29.61
C THR A 140 -11.63 8.29 -29.94
N ILE A 141 -12.38 7.91 -30.99
CA ILE A 141 -13.63 8.59 -31.36
C ILE A 141 -14.69 8.34 -30.28
N SER A 142 -14.94 7.08 -29.91
CA SER A 142 -15.87 6.74 -28.84
C SER A 142 -15.48 7.41 -27.51
N LEU A 143 -14.19 7.49 -27.19
CA LEU A 143 -13.68 8.11 -25.96
C LEU A 143 -14.07 9.58 -25.88
N ARG A 144 -13.85 10.32 -26.98
CA ARG A 144 -14.21 11.74 -27.09
C ARG A 144 -15.73 11.93 -26.98
N THR A 145 -16.50 11.05 -27.60
CA THR A 145 -17.97 11.07 -27.52
C THR A 145 -18.43 10.84 -26.09
N HIS A 146 -17.95 9.81 -25.41
CA HIS A 146 -18.30 9.53 -24.01
C HIS A 146 -17.89 10.66 -23.07
N TRP A 147 -16.69 11.23 -23.22
CA TRP A 147 -16.28 12.40 -22.44
C TRP A 147 -17.25 13.57 -22.59
N LYS A 148 -17.63 13.88 -23.82
CA LYS A 148 -18.58 14.96 -24.12
C LYS A 148 -19.94 14.68 -23.48
N THR A 149 -20.48 13.47 -23.64
CA THR A 149 -21.77 13.07 -23.07
C THR A 149 -21.77 13.09 -21.54
N ILE A 150 -20.70 12.60 -20.90
CA ILE A 150 -20.57 12.67 -19.43
C ILE A 150 -20.55 14.13 -18.98
N ALA A 151 -19.81 15.00 -19.68
CA ALA A 151 -19.76 16.42 -19.35
C ALA A 151 -21.12 17.13 -19.53
N GLU A 152 -21.87 16.78 -20.57
CA GLU A 152 -23.23 17.29 -20.83
C GLU A 152 -24.22 16.79 -19.78
N ASN A 153 -24.17 15.51 -19.39
CA ASN A 153 -25.05 14.97 -18.33
C ASN A 153 -24.80 15.65 -16.97
N GLN A 154 -23.55 15.96 -16.65
CA GLN A 154 -23.17 16.66 -15.41
C GLN A 154 -23.49 18.18 -15.47
N SER A 155 -23.57 18.77 -16.67
CA SER A 155 -23.93 20.18 -16.84
C SER A 155 -25.30 20.55 -16.29
N ALA A 156 -26.25 19.61 -16.33
CA ALA A 156 -27.58 19.79 -15.76
C ALA A 156 -27.57 19.89 -14.23
N SER A 157 -26.49 19.45 -13.57
CA SER A 157 -26.39 19.33 -12.11
C SER A 157 -25.41 20.32 -11.47
N VAL A 158 -24.57 21.05 -12.23
CA VAL A 158 -23.50 21.89 -11.69
C VAL A 158 -23.52 23.31 -12.28
N SER A 159 -23.45 24.34 -11.44
CA SER A 159 -23.47 25.77 -11.81
C SER A 159 -22.11 26.34 -12.24
N ALA A 160 -21.04 25.55 -12.21
CA ALA A 160 -19.67 25.97 -12.52
C ALA A 160 -19.32 25.81 -14.02
N GLY A 161 -18.33 26.58 -14.50
CA GLY A 161 -17.84 26.50 -15.88
C GLY A 161 -17.36 25.08 -16.24
N LEU A 162 -17.92 24.51 -17.30
CA LEU A 162 -17.64 23.13 -17.72
C LEU A 162 -16.44 23.07 -18.65
N ARG A 163 -15.58 22.06 -18.43
CA ARG A 163 -14.42 21.77 -19.27
C ARG A 163 -14.78 20.72 -20.30
N LYS A 164 -15.06 21.16 -21.53
CA LYS A 164 -15.62 20.33 -22.61
C LYS A 164 -14.61 19.43 -23.36
N THR A 165 -13.33 19.39 -22.98
CA THR A 165 -12.31 18.62 -23.71
C THR A 165 -11.92 17.36 -22.93
N GLY A 166 -11.89 16.21 -23.61
CA GLY A 166 -11.42 14.95 -23.06
C GLY A 166 -9.90 14.86 -22.90
N ILE A 167 -9.44 13.75 -22.33
CA ILE A 167 -8.01 13.40 -22.22
C ILE A 167 -7.65 12.53 -23.42
N GLU A 168 -6.52 12.82 -24.07
CA GLU A 168 -6.05 11.98 -25.17
C GLU A 168 -5.54 10.63 -24.66
N PRO A 169 -5.62 9.56 -25.47
CA PRO A 169 -5.02 8.28 -25.14
C PRO A 169 -3.52 8.37 -24.85
N VAL A 170 -3.04 7.52 -23.93
CA VAL A 170 -1.60 7.35 -23.70
C VAL A 170 -0.89 6.85 -24.95
N THR A 171 0.35 7.29 -25.10
CA THR A 171 1.21 6.91 -26.23
C THR A 171 1.96 5.61 -25.99
N ALA A 172 2.22 5.28 -24.72
CA ALA A 172 2.86 4.04 -24.30
C ALA A 172 2.35 3.58 -22.92
N LEU A 173 2.19 2.27 -22.74
CA LEU A 173 1.70 1.72 -21.47
C LEU A 173 2.73 1.85 -20.35
N GLU A 174 4.04 1.76 -20.65
CA GLU A 174 5.09 1.89 -19.64
C GLU A 174 5.12 3.26 -18.97
N THR A 175 4.71 4.31 -19.69
CA THR A 175 4.67 5.69 -19.19
C THR A 175 3.29 6.09 -18.69
N ALA A 176 2.28 5.22 -18.82
CA ALA A 176 0.90 5.57 -18.49
C ALA A 176 0.72 6.04 -17.03
N GLY A 177 1.50 5.48 -16.10
CA GLY A 177 1.52 5.91 -14.70
C GLY A 177 2.08 7.31 -14.45
N ILE A 178 2.73 7.91 -15.45
CA ILE A 178 3.26 9.28 -15.42
C ILE A 178 2.38 10.17 -16.31
N GLU A 179 2.15 9.72 -17.55
CA GLU A 179 1.47 10.47 -18.61
C GLU A 179 0.01 10.80 -18.24
N LEU A 180 -0.77 9.84 -17.74
CA LEU A 180 -2.19 10.07 -17.41
C LEU A 180 -2.38 11.07 -16.26
N PRO A 181 -1.70 10.93 -15.10
CA PRO A 181 -1.75 11.96 -14.06
C PRO A 181 -1.30 13.33 -14.57
N MET A 182 -0.23 13.40 -15.37
CA MET A 182 0.24 14.67 -15.95
C MET A 182 -0.80 15.31 -16.87
N ARG A 183 -1.38 14.56 -17.81
CA ARG A 183 -2.41 15.07 -18.73
C ARG A 183 -3.64 15.57 -17.94
N ARG A 184 -4.02 14.88 -16.87
CA ARG A 184 -5.09 15.32 -15.95
C ARG A 184 -4.74 16.64 -15.29
N LEU A 185 -3.53 16.74 -14.72
CA LEU A 185 -3.04 17.91 -14.03
C LEU A 185 -2.91 19.13 -14.96
N LEU A 186 -2.30 18.94 -16.13
CA LEU A 186 -2.17 19.94 -17.19
C LEU A 186 -3.53 20.44 -17.67
N ARG A 187 -4.47 19.52 -17.85
CA ARG A 187 -5.85 19.87 -18.13
C ARG A 187 -6.38 20.74 -16.99
N GLN A 188 -6.23 20.35 -15.72
CA GLN A 188 -6.66 21.12 -14.53
C GLN A 188 -6.12 22.55 -14.48
N VAL A 189 -4.94 22.84 -15.03
CA VAL A 189 -4.38 24.20 -15.10
C VAL A 189 -4.63 24.92 -16.43
N GLY A 190 -5.44 24.36 -17.33
CA GLY A 190 -5.82 24.96 -18.60
C GLY A 190 -4.78 24.81 -19.73
N ASN A 191 -3.67 24.12 -19.48
CA ASN A 191 -2.58 23.97 -20.44
C ASN A 191 -2.70 22.63 -21.20
N LYS A 192 -3.40 22.63 -22.33
CA LYS A 192 -3.78 21.40 -23.05
C LYS A 192 -2.79 20.95 -24.13
N ASN A 193 -1.84 21.79 -24.51
CA ASN A 193 -0.99 21.60 -25.70
C ASN A 193 0.49 21.40 -25.34
N VAL A 194 0.79 20.89 -24.14
CA VAL A 194 2.17 20.58 -23.76
C VAL A 194 2.56 19.27 -24.45
N GLU A 195 3.53 19.34 -25.36
CA GLU A 195 4.20 18.15 -25.86
C GLU A 195 4.95 17.49 -24.71
N LEU A 196 4.54 16.28 -24.35
CA LEU A 196 5.18 15.51 -23.29
C LEU A 196 6.38 14.74 -23.85
N PRO A 197 7.48 14.59 -23.06
CA PRO A 197 8.59 13.74 -23.46
C PRO A 197 8.13 12.30 -23.72
N THR A 198 8.81 11.59 -24.61
CA THR A 198 8.48 10.19 -24.93
C THR A 198 9.29 9.18 -24.12
N ASP A 199 10.45 9.57 -23.56
CA ASP A 199 11.25 8.70 -22.71
C ASP A 199 10.83 8.81 -21.22
N PRO A 200 10.85 7.70 -20.46
CA PRO A 200 10.40 7.71 -19.07
C PRO A 200 11.15 8.67 -18.13
N GLU A 201 12.47 8.82 -18.29
CA GLU A 201 13.29 9.65 -17.40
C GLU A 201 12.95 11.13 -17.53
N SER A 202 12.94 11.63 -18.77
CA SER A 202 12.53 13.01 -19.07
C SER A 202 11.08 13.25 -18.67
N MET A 203 10.20 12.26 -18.88
CA MET A 203 8.79 12.39 -18.50
C MET A 203 8.63 12.53 -16.98
N VAL A 204 9.35 11.74 -16.17
CA VAL A 204 9.32 11.89 -14.71
C VAL A 204 9.84 13.26 -14.27
N LEU A 205 10.93 13.74 -14.87
CA LEU A 205 11.47 15.07 -14.56
C LEU A 205 10.44 16.17 -14.85
N GLU A 206 9.80 16.10 -16.03
CA GLU A 206 8.76 17.05 -16.42
C GLU A 206 7.54 16.96 -15.49
N ALA A 207 7.17 15.74 -15.06
CA ALA A 207 6.06 15.54 -14.13
C ALA A 207 6.32 16.23 -12.79
N TRP A 208 7.53 16.10 -12.24
CA TRP A 208 7.92 16.82 -11.03
C TRP A 208 7.89 18.33 -11.21
N ARG A 209 8.32 18.81 -12.39
CA ARG A 209 8.31 20.24 -12.72
C ARG A 209 6.89 20.80 -12.76
N ILE A 210 5.95 20.11 -13.41
CA ILE A 210 4.53 20.50 -13.46
C ILE A 210 3.88 20.45 -12.08
N GLN A 211 4.18 19.42 -11.27
CA GLN A 211 3.66 19.32 -9.91
C GLN A 211 4.13 20.49 -9.03
N ALA A 212 5.40 20.90 -9.17
CA ALA A 212 5.94 22.04 -8.45
C ALA A 212 5.28 23.36 -8.91
N PHE A 213 5.04 23.49 -10.22
CA PHE A 213 4.34 24.64 -10.80
C PHE A 213 2.91 24.76 -10.25
N VAL A 214 2.17 23.65 -10.26
CA VAL A 214 0.80 23.60 -9.71
C VAL A 214 0.79 23.94 -8.21
N ALA A 215 1.73 23.41 -7.44
CA ALA A 215 1.83 23.70 -6.02
C ALA A 215 2.12 25.19 -5.75
N ALA A 216 2.97 25.83 -6.56
CA ALA A 216 3.22 27.27 -6.48
C ALA A 216 1.98 28.09 -6.83
N LEU A 217 1.27 27.75 -7.90
CA LEU A 217 0.02 28.42 -8.26
C LEU A 217 -1.06 28.27 -7.18
N ALA A 218 -1.22 27.06 -6.61
CA ALA A 218 -2.18 26.81 -5.54
C ALA A 218 -1.87 27.64 -4.28
N GLN A 219 -0.58 27.79 -3.95
CA GLN A 219 -0.12 28.66 -2.86
C GLN A 219 -0.48 30.13 -3.11
N LEU A 220 -0.15 30.67 -4.29
CA LEU A 220 -0.44 32.06 -4.65
C LEU A 220 -1.95 32.36 -4.69
N ASP A 221 -2.75 31.43 -5.21
CA ASP A 221 -4.23 31.52 -5.22
C ASP A 221 -4.81 31.47 -3.80
N SER A 222 -4.19 30.71 -2.88
CA SER A 222 -4.62 30.67 -1.47
C SER A 222 -4.33 31.98 -0.72
N GLU A 223 -3.25 32.67 -1.07
CA GLU A 223 -2.82 33.93 -0.45
C GLU A 223 -3.56 35.17 -1.02
N ASN A 224 -4.36 35.02 -2.09
CA ASN A 224 -5.03 36.10 -2.82
C ASN A 224 -4.07 37.27 -3.20
N VAL A 225 -2.88 36.93 -3.68
CA VAL A 225 -1.77 37.89 -3.84
C VAL A 225 -1.96 38.81 -5.05
N PRO A 226 -1.89 40.15 -4.89
CA PRO A 226 -1.74 41.07 -6.02
C PRO A 226 -0.40 40.83 -6.73
N MET A 227 -0.38 40.83 -8.07
CA MET A 227 0.86 40.58 -8.86
C MET A 227 1.44 39.16 -8.70
N ALA A 228 0.58 38.15 -8.66
CA ALA A 228 0.98 36.73 -8.57
C ALA A 228 1.98 36.31 -9.67
N GLU A 229 1.92 36.93 -10.85
CA GLU A 229 2.83 36.65 -11.98
C GLU A 229 4.31 36.95 -11.63
N ASP A 230 4.58 38.03 -10.89
CA ASP A 230 5.95 38.43 -10.52
C ASP A 230 6.57 37.50 -9.47
N ARG A 231 5.73 36.92 -8.59
CA ARG A 231 6.17 35.98 -7.54
C ARG A 231 6.26 34.54 -8.01
N LEU A 232 5.60 34.17 -9.10
CA LEU A 232 5.52 32.79 -9.55
C LEU A 232 6.88 32.11 -9.77
N PRO A 233 7.90 32.75 -10.37
CA PRO A 233 9.20 32.10 -10.55
C PRO A 233 9.86 31.68 -9.23
N SER A 234 9.85 32.55 -8.22
CA SER A 234 10.47 32.25 -6.91
C SER A 234 9.67 31.21 -6.11
N GLU A 235 8.34 31.29 -6.14
CA GLU A 235 7.46 30.29 -5.50
C GLU A 235 7.60 28.92 -6.17
N TRP A 236 7.77 28.88 -7.49
CA TRP A 236 7.98 27.63 -8.23
C TRP A 236 9.33 27.00 -7.88
N GLU A 237 10.40 27.78 -7.81
CA GLU A 237 11.71 27.28 -7.38
C GLU A 237 11.66 26.73 -5.95
N ALA A 238 11.03 27.46 -5.03
CA ALA A 238 10.81 27.02 -3.65
C ALA A 238 9.95 25.73 -3.60
N ALA A 239 8.89 25.66 -4.41
CA ALA A 239 8.05 24.47 -4.56
C ALA A 239 8.87 23.28 -5.08
N ALA A 240 9.71 23.45 -6.09
CA ALA A 240 10.51 22.38 -6.67
C ALA A 240 11.48 21.74 -5.66
N GLN A 241 12.01 22.53 -4.73
CA GLN A 241 12.89 22.06 -3.66
C GLN A 241 12.14 21.30 -2.55
N ARG A 242 10.99 21.84 -2.12
CA ARG A 242 10.22 21.31 -0.98
C ARG A 242 9.26 20.18 -1.35
N LEU A 243 8.80 20.14 -2.60
CA LEU A 243 7.72 19.25 -3.00
C LEU A 243 8.13 17.78 -2.83
N ARG A 244 7.28 17.03 -2.16
CA ARG A 244 7.32 15.58 -2.06
C ARG A 244 5.89 15.08 -2.29
N ARG A 245 5.71 14.11 -3.18
CA ARG A 245 4.42 13.48 -3.47
C ARG A 245 4.49 11.98 -3.24
N PRO A 246 3.36 11.31 -2.97
CA PRO A 246 3.32 9.86 -3.02
C PRO A 246 3.84 9.38 -4.39
N LEU A 247 4.44 8.20 -4.41
CA LEU A 247 4.89 7.55 -5.64
C LEU A 247 4.41 6.10 -5.62
N THR A 248 3.84 5.67 -6.73
CA THR A 248 3.47 4.26 -6.94
C THR A 248 4.56 3.59 -7.74
N ILE A 249 4.98 2.40 -7.32
CA ILE A 249 5.91 1.60 -8.11
C ILE A 249 5.32 0.22 -8.40
N GLY A 250 5.37 -0.19 -9.67
CA GLY A 250 5.23 -1.59 -10.07
C GLY A 250 6.56 -2.28 -9.84
N LEU A 251 6.58 -3.32 -9.02
CA LEU A 251 7.79 -4.07 -8.68
C LEU A 251 7.55 -5.57 -8.97
N PRO A 252 7.61 -5.99 -10.24
CA PRO A 252 7.41 -7.38 -10.61
C PRO A 252 8.53 -8.27 -10.03
N GLY A 253 8.25 -9.56 -9.89
CA GLY A 253 9.21 -10.52 -9.38
C GLY A 253 8.53 -11.81 -8.95
N VAL A 254 9.28 -12.92 -9.02
CA VAL A 254 8.76 -14.25 -8.70
C VAL A 254 9.85 -15.04 -7.98
N SER A 255 9.50 -15.66 -6.86
CA SER A 255 10.45 -16.47 -6.11
C SER A 255 10.83 -17.75 -6.89
N PRO A 256 12.05 -18.28 -6.72
CA PRO A 256 12.42 -19.56 -7.32
C PRO A 256 11.51 -20.73 -6.93
N LYS A 257 10.95 -20.71 -5.71
CA LYS A 257 10.07 -21.78 -5.23
C LYS A 257 8.70 -21.70 -5.90
N GLN A 258 8.15 -20.49 -6.02
CA GLN A 258 6.91 -20.24 -6.73
C GLN A 258 7.02 -20.66 -8.20
N ARG A 259 8.16 -20.37 -8.85
CA ARG A 259 8.44 -20.85 -10.22
C ARG A 259 8.36 -22.37 -10.35
N ARG A 260 8.95 -23.11 -9.41
CA ARG A 260 8.89 -24.58 -9.41
C ARG A 260 7.47 -25.08 -9.18
N LEU A 261 6.75 -24.47 -8.25
CA LEU A 261 5.40 -24.88 -7.87
C LEU A 261 4.41 -24.70 -9.04
N TYR A 262 4.55 -23.61 -9.80
CA TYR A 262 3.73 -23.34 -10.99
C TYR A 262 4.35 -23.80 -12.31
N GLN A 263 5.45 -24.56 -12.27
CA GLN A 263 6.15 -25.07 -13.45
C GLN A 263 6.43 -23.98 -14.52
N LEU A 264 6.87 -22.81 -14.04
CA LEU A 264 7.21 -21.66 -14.89
C LEU A 264 8.51 -21.98 -15.66
N LYS A 265 8.47 -21.83 -16.99
CA LYS A 265 9.63 -21.97 -17.88
C LYS A 265 10.56 -20.78 -17.71
N HIS A 266 11.80 -20.91 -18.19
CA HIS A 266 12.79 -19.82 -18.09
C HIS A 266 12.35 -18.57 -18.87
N GLU A 267 11.62 -18.77 -19.98
CA GLU A 267 11.01 -17.73 -20.83
C GLU A 267 9.86 -16.97 -20.14
N ASP A 268 9.23 -17.56 -19.11
CA ASP A 268 8.15 -16.93 -18.32
C ASP A 268 8.69 -15.93 -17.28
N THR A 269 9.99 -15.63 -17.32
CA THR A 269 10.60 -14.58 -16.51
C THR A 269 10.37 -13.25 -17.22
N PRO A 270 9.78 -12.22 -16.57
CA PRO A 270 9.87 -10.87 -17.10
C PRO A 270 11.35 -10.57 -17.24
N VAL A 271 11.82 -10.48 -18.48
CA VAL A 271 13.22 -10.16 -18.78
C VAL A 271 13.54 -8.86 -18.04
N ALA A 272 14.73 -8.78 -17.44
CA ALA A 272 15.21 -7.51 -16.91
C ALA A 272 15.16 -6.50 -18.06
N ALA A 273 14.27 -5.51 -17.90
CA ALA A 273 13.65 -4.69 -18.94
C ALA A 273 12.59 -5.44 -19.77
N PRO A 274 11.34 -4.95 -19.85
CA PRO A 274 10.69 -5.06 -21.14
C PRO A 274 11.66 -4.38 -22.12
N VAL A 275 12.04 -5.08 -23.19
CA VAL A 275 12.24 -4.38 -24.46
C VAL A 275 11.00 -3.50 -24.55
N ARG A 276 11.18 -2.18 -24.44
CA ARG A 276 10.08 -1.20 -24.53
C ARG A 276 9.19 -1.69 -25.65
N PRO A 277 7.93 -2.08 -25.37
CA PRO A 277 7.08 -2.61 -26.42
C PRO A 277 7.12 -1.59 -27.56
N SER A 278 7.41 -2.06 -28.76
CA SER A 278 7.39 -1.23 -29.95
C SER A 278 6.04 -0.50 -30.01
N ILE A 279 6.01 0.77 -29.62
CA ILE A 279 4.88 1.71 -29.71
C ILE A 279 3.53 0.99 -29.60
N LEU A 280 3.21 0.47 -28.42
CA LEU A 280 1.85 -0.02 -28.15
C LEU A 280 1.01 1.18 -27.68
N VAL A 281 0.41 1.86 -28.66
CA VAL A 281 -0.89 2.52 -28.45
C VAL A 281 -1.84 1.45 -27.91
N TRP A 282 -2.77 1.84 -27.02
CA TRP A 282 -3.84 1.00 -26.47
C TRP A 282 -4.09 -0.27 -27.32
N PRO A 283 -3.73 -1.48 -26.83
CA PRO A 283 -3.86 -2.68 -27.63
C PRO A 283 -5.34 -2.94 -27.91
N GLU A 284 -5.72 -2.85 -29.18
CA GLU A 284 -7.08 -3.15 -29.62
C GLU A 284 -7.45 -4.60 -29.27
N ARG A 285 -6.45 -5.51 -29.21
CA ARG A 285 -6.58 -6.93 -28.85
C ARG A 285 -5.30 -7.49 -28.20
N TYR A 286 -5.47 -8.50 -27.34
CA TYR A 286 -4.38 -9.26 -26.70
C TYR A 286 -4.24 -10.70 -27.23
N GLN A 287 -4.86 -11.02 -28.36
CA GLN A 287 -4.97 -12.41 -28.87
C GLN A 287 -3.61 -13.06 -29.16
N ASP A 288 -2.62 -12.26 -29.56
CA ASP A 288 -1.26 -12.72 -29.90
C ASP A 288 -0.21 -12.30 -28.87
N ALA A 289 -0.60 -11.66 -27.76
CA ALA A 289 0.33 -11.17 -26.75
C ALA A 289 0.88 -12.33 -25.91
N SER A 290 2.18 -12.26 -25.55
CA SER A 290 2.74 -13.23 -24.61
C SER A 290 2.16 -13.03 -23.21
N ASP A 291 2.16 -14.09 -22.40
CA ASP A 291 1.73 -14.00 -21.00
C ASP A 291 2.48 -12.90 -20.22
N SER A 292 3.78 -12.75 -20.47
CA SER A 292 4.60 -11.72 -19.85
C SER A 292 4.19 -10.31 -20.27
N ASP A 293 3.79 -10.11 -21.54
CA ASP A 293 3.32 -8.81 -22.03
C ASP A 293 1.95 -8.46 -21.43
N ILE A 294 1.06 -9.45 -21.34
CA ILE A 294 -0.24 -9.31 -20.68
C ILE A 294 -0.06 -8.89 -19.23
N GLU A 295 0.77 -9.59 -18.46
CA GLU A 295 0.97 -9.26 -17.05
C GLU A 295 1.69 -7.93 -16.85
N SER A 296 2.66 -7.59 -17.71
CA SER A 296 3.32 -6.29 -17.68
C SER A 296 2.32 -5.16 -17.94
N SER A 297 1.42 -5.35 -18.90
CA SER A 297 0.33 -4.42 -19.20
C SER A 297 -0.60 -4.24 -18.00
N VAL A 298 -0.97 -5.33 -17.33
CA VAL A 298 -1.83 -5.27 -16.13
C VAL A 298 -1.13 -4.59 -14.95
N ILE A 299 0.15 -4.88 -14.71
CA ILE A 299 0.92 -4.20 -13.67
C ILE A 299 0.95 -2.69 -13.95
N ALA A 300 1.23 -2.29 -15.19
CA ALA A 300 1.20 -0.88 -15.60
C ALA A 300 -0.19 -0.26 -15.41
N LEU A 301 -1.26 -0.99 -15.69
CA LEU A 301 -2.64 -0.57 -15.45
C LEU A 301 -2.90 -0.28 -13.96
N LEU A 302 -2.46 -1.18 -13.07
CA LEU A 302 -2.62 -1.00 -11.63
C LEU A 302 -1.79 0.18 -11.10
N VAL A 303 -0.58 0.35 -11.63
CA VAL A 303 0.29 1.50 -11.30
C VAL A 303 -0.36 2.80 -11.74
N ALA A 304 -0.88 2.85 -12.97
CA ALA A 304 -1.57 4.02 -13.51
C ALA A 304 -2.86 4.32 -12.74
N HIS A 305 -3.69 3.31 -12.44
CA HIS A 305 -4.90 3.48 -11.65
C HIS A 305 -4.62 4.14 -10.29
N GLN A 306 -3.59 3.66 -9.59
CA GLN A 306 -3.21 4.24 -8.31
C GLN A 306 -2.64 5.66 -8.46
N ALA A 307 -1.73 5.90 -9.42
CA ALA A 307 -1.13 7.22 -9.61
C ALA A 307 -2.14 8.28 -10.07
N ILE A 308 -3.17 7.87 -10.81
CA ILE A 308 -4.29 8.75 -11.20
C ILE A 308 -5.14 9.14 -9.98
N ALA A 309 -5.24 8.26 -8.97
CA ALA A 309 -6.12 8.50 -7.83
C ALA A 309 -5.73 9.78 -7.08
N ASP A 310 -4.44 9.96 -6.80
CA ASP A 310 -3.88 11.11 -6.09
C ASP A 310 -3.21 12.13 -7.03
N ASP A 311 -3.43 12.00 -8.34
CA ASP A 311 -2.73 12.70 -9.43
C ASP A 311 -1.22 12.79 -9.14
N SER A 312 -0.60 11.69 -8.70
CA SER A 312 0.83 11.56 -8.41
C SER A 312 1.61 10.95 -9.59
N LEU A 313 2.64 10.14 -9.30
CA LEU A 313 3.47 9.47 -10.30
C LEU A 313 3.45 7.97 -10.07
N GLY A 314 3.50 7.22 -11.16
CA GLY A 314 3.56 5.77 -11.19
C GLY A 314 4.67 5.29 -12.11
N ILE A 315 5.62 4.52 -11.60
CA ILE A 315 6.73 3.96 -12.39
C ILE A 315 6.74 2.43 -12.31
N THR A 316 7.11 1.76 -13.39
CA THR A 316 7.34 0.30 -13.36
C THR A 316 8.83 0.05 -13.32
N MET A 317 9.30 -0.52 -12.21
CA MET A 317 10.71 -0.84 -11.99
C MET A 317 11.08 -2.18 -12.65
N PRO A 318 12.38 -2.45 -12.88
CA PRO A 318 12.83 -3.77 -13.30
C PRO A 318 12.40 -4.87 -12.33
N ALA A 319 12.22 -6.08 -12.88
CA ALA A 319 11.84 -7.23 -12.07
C ALA A 319 12.89 -7.57 -11.00
N VAL A 320 12.41 -7.88 -9.81
CA VAL A 320 13.27 -8.28 -8.69
C VAL A 320 14.02 -9.58 -9.02
N PRO A 321 15.36 -9.59 -8.93
CA PRO A 321 16.14 -10.77 -9.26
C PRO A 321 15.79 -11.99 -8.38
N PRO A 322 15.76 -13.22 -8.93
CA PRO A 322 15.51 -14.44 -8.13
C PRO A 322 16.47 -14.64 -6.96
N LYS A 323 17.71 -14.12 -7.08
CA LYS A 323 18.71 -14.12 -6.01
C LYS A 323 18.28 -13.27 -4.81
N ALA A 324 17.53 -12.19 -5.01
CA ALA A 324 17.02 -11.35 -3.94
C ALA A 324 15.95 -12.11 -3.12
N PHE A 325 15.03 -12.80 -3.79
CA PHE A 325 14.09 -13.73 -3.14
C PHE A 325 14.81 -14.83 -2.36
N THR A 326 15.86 -15.40 -2.93
CA THR A 326 16.67 -16.44 -2.27
C THR A 326 17.36 -15.91 -1.00
N ALA A 327 17.93 -14.71 -1.06
CA ALA A 327 18.56 -14.06 0.08
C ALA A 327 17.53 -13.74 1.19
N LEU A 328 16.35 -13.27 0.80
CA LEU A 328 15.24 -13.03 1.72
C LEU A 328 14.75 -14.33 2.37
N ALA A 329 14.56 -15.40 1.59
CA ALA A 329 14.16 -16.70 2.12
C ALA A 329 15.19 -17.27 3.11
N ALA A 330 16.48 -17.06 2.86
CA ALA A 330 17.55 -17.46 3.78
C ALA A 330 17.50 -16.67 5.10
N LEU A 331 17.16 -15.38 5.04
CA LEU A 331 16.96 -14.53 6.23
C LEU A 331 15.74 -14.99 7.04
N GLU A 332 14.61 -15.18 6.38
CA GLU A 332 13.37 -15.68 6.97
C GLU A 332 13.60 -17.04 7.65
N GLN A 333 14.24 -17.97 6.94
CA GLN A 333 14.57 -19.31 7.43
C GLN A 333 15.53 -19.27 8.63
N HIS A 334 16.56 -18.41 8.58
CA HIS A 334 17.51 -18.26 9.69
C HIS A 334 16.80 -17.86 10.99
N CYS A 335 15.92 -16.85 10.92
CA CYS A 335 15.15 -16.40 12.07
C CYS A 335 14.15 -17.48 12.53
N ALA A 336 13.48 -18.16 11.59
CA ALA A 336 12.54 -19.25 11.88
C ALA A 336 13.19 -20.43 12.62
N ASP A 337 14.36 -20.88 12.18
CA ASP A 337 15.04 -22.03 12.79
C ASP A 337 15.53 -21.75 14.20
N LEU A 338 15.96 -20.52 14.48
CA LEU A 338 16.34 -20.11 15.83
C LEU A 338 15.13 -19.98 16.74
N ALA A 339 14.04 -19.38 16.25
CA ALA A 339 12.80 -19.25 17.01
C ALA A 339 12.23 -20.62 17.42
N LYS A 340 12.25 -21.62 16.51
CA LYS A 340 11.85 -23.01 16.81
C LYS A 340 12.66 -23.67 17.94
N ARG A 341 13.90 -23.20 18.18
CA ARG A 341 14.79 -23.66 19.25
C ARG A 341 14.69 -22.80 20.51
N GLY A 342 13.75 -21.85 20.57
CA GLY A 342 13.62 -20.88 21.65
C GLY A 342 14.77 -19.88 21.71
N GLN A 343 15.46 -19.64 20.60
CA GLN A 343 16.63 -18.75 20.51
C GLN A 343 16.30 -17.50 19.69
N THR A 344 16.95 -16.38 20.03
CA THR A 344 16.85 -15.14 19.27
C THR A 344 17.78 -15.16 18.06
N ALA A 345 17.40 -14.42 17.01
CA ALA A 345 18.23 -14.25 15.82
C ALA A 345 19.58 -13.61 16.17
N ARG A 346 20.67 -14.12 15.59
CA ARG A 346 22.02 -13.60 15.87
C ARG A 346 22.26 -12.31 15.08
N PRO A 347 22.48 -11.14 15.71
CA PRO A 347 22.59 -9.86 15.01
C PRO A 347 23.58 -9.86 13.84
N LEU A 348 24.80 -10.37 14.04
CA LEU A 348 25.83 -10.43 13.00
C LEU A 348 25.42 -11.29 11.79
N ALA A 349 24.69 -12.39 12.04
CA ALA A 349 24.20 -13.26 10.97
C ALA A 349 23.08 -12.57 10.18
N VAL A 350 22.14 -11.93 10.87
CA VAL A 350 21.06 -11.11 10.26
C VAL A 350 21.67 -10.00 9.40
N ARG A 351 22.63 -9.24 9.92
CA ARG A 351 23.31 -8.19 9.16
C ARG A 351 24.03 -8.72 7.93
N LYS A 352 24.68 -9.89 8.02
CA LYS A 352 25.31 -10.54 6.86
C LYS A 352 24.27 -10.91 5.79
N LEU A 353 23.11 -11.43 6.19
CA LEU A 353 22.02 -11.80 5.28
C LEU A 353 21.37 -10.55 4.65
N LEU A 354 21.16 -9.48 5.42
CA LEU A 354 20.70 -8.19 4.90
C LEU A 354 21.70 -7.59 3.89
N LYS A 355 23.01 -7.69 4.13
CA LYS A 355 24.03 -7.29 3.13
C LYS A 355 23.93 -8.11 1.84
N GLN A 356 23.66 -9.42 1.94
CA GLN A 356 23.45 -10.27 0.78
C GLN A 356 22.17 -9.89 0.02
N LEU A 357 21.08 -9.60 0.75
CA LEU A 357 19.83 -9.09 0.18
C LEU A 357 20.06 -7.78 -0.59
N ASN A 358 20.74 -6.80 0.03
CA ASN A 358 21.07 -5.51 -0.56
C ASN A 358 21.91 -5.67 -1.84
N LYS A 359 22.93 -6.54 -1.81
CA LYS A 359 23.72 -6.86 -3.01
C LYS A 359 22.87 -7.50 -4.11
N ALA A 360 21.92 -8.36 -3.76
CA ALA A 360 21.09 -9.06 -4.73
C ALA A 360 20.02 -8.18 -5.38
N ILE A 361 19.55 -7.13 -4.69
CA ILE A 361 18.56 -6.18 -5.20
C ILE A 361 19.20 -5.00 -5.97
N GLN A 362 20.53 -4.88 -5.95
CA GLN A 362 21.27 -3.79 -6.60
C GLN A 362 20.82 -3.45 -8.03
N PRO A 363 20.49 -4.41 -8.92
CA PRO A 363 20.01 -4.07 -10.27
C PRO A 363 18.73 -3.23 -10.32
N VAL A 364 17.87 -3.32 -9.29
CA VAL A 364 16.66 -2.47 -9.17
C VAL A 364 17.05 -1.04 -8.78
N TRP A 365 18.11 -0.87 -7.98
CA TRP A 365 18.61 0.43 -7.55
C TRP A 365 19.48 1.13 -8.59
N GLU A 366 20.05 0.40 -9.53
CA GLU A 366 20.83 0.93 -10.66
C GLU A 366 19.95 1.49 -11.79
N ASP A 367 18.65 1.20 -11.77
CA ASP A 367 17.69 1.78 -12.70
C ASP A 367 17.66 3.31 -12.54
N PRO A 368 17.76 4.09 -13.63
CA PRO A 368 17.75 5.56 -13.55
C PRO A 368 16.51 6.14 -12.85
N LEU A 369 15.36 5.48 -12.97
CA LEU A 369 14.12 5.88 -12.31
C LEU A 369 14.17 5.68 -10.80
N ALA A 370 15.04 4.80 -10.29
CA ALA A 370 15.22 4.52 -8.86
C ALA A 370 15.58 5.79 -8.06
N ASN A 371 16.28 6.75 -8.67
CA ASN A 371 16.64 8.02 -8.02
C ASN A 371 15.41 8.85 -7.63
N ASN A 372 14.28 8.68 -8.33
CA ASN A 372 13.05 9.40 -8.05
C ASN A 372 12.34 8.93 -6.78
N LEU A 373 12.62 7.72 -6.30
CA LEU A 373 12.04 7.21 -5.05
C LEU A 373 12.45 8.10 -3.87
N MET A 374 13.67 8.67 -3.91
CA MET A 374 14.17 9.56 -2.86
C MET A 374 13.42 10.90 -2.78
N ARG A 375 12.65 11.26 -3.81
CA ARG A 375 11.78 12.45 -3.86
C ARG A 375 10.34 12.15 -3.44
N ALA A 376 10.00 10.89 -3.16
CA ALA A 376 8.67 10.52 -2.73
C ALA A 376 8.40 10.91 -1.27
N SER A 377 7.16 11.25 -0.94
CA SER A 377 6.71 11.40 0.46
C SER A 377 6.29 10.07 1.09
N ALA A 378 5.86 9.11 0.26
CA ALA A 378 5.51 7.75 0.63
C ALA A 378 5.50 6.85 -0.62
N LEU A 379 5.60 5.53 -0.43
CA LEU A 379 5.57 4.55 -1.50
C LEU A 379 4.39 3.59 -1.39
N THR A 380 3.71 3.40 -2.52
CA THR A 380 2.77 2.29 -2.73
C THR A 380 3.41 1.31 -3.71
N ILE A 381 3.75 0.11 -3.23
CA ILE A 381 4.42 -0.91 -4.01
C ILE A 381 3.37 -1.89 -4.54
N ILE A 382 3.25 -2.00 -5.85
CA ILE A 382 2.47 -3.05 -6.50
C ILE A 382 3.43 -4.20 -6.80
N GLY A 383 3.54 -5.12 -5.84
CA GLY A 383 4.57 -6.16 -5.81
C GLY A 383 4.58 -6.92 -4.50
N SER A 384 5.06 -8.17 -4.56
CA SER A 384 5.12 -9.06 -3.38
C SER A 384 6.48 -9.03 -2.66
N PHE A 385 7.51 -8.41 -3.25
CA PHE A 385 8.84 -8.34 -2.64
C PHE A 385 8.96 -7.13 -1.69
N PRO A 386 9.41 -7.33 -0.44
CA PRO A 386 9.46 -6.27 0.57
C PRO A 386 10.69 -5.36 0.39
N ILE A 387 10.72 -4.55 -0.68
CA ILE A 387 11.82 -3.62 -0.99
C ILE A 387 12.11 -2.62 0.15
N GLY A 388 11.11 -2.34 1.00
CA GLY A 388 11.24 -1.57 2.24
C GLY A 388 12.31 -2.07 3.20
N LEU A 389 12.64 -3.37 3.17
CA LEU A 389 13.70 -3.99 3.97
C LEU A 389 15.11 -3.74 3.39
N SER A 390 15.20 -3.39 2.11
CA SER A 390 16.48 -3.13 1.45
C SER A 390 16.95 -1.69 1.67
N THR A 391 18.26 -1.49 1.63
CA THR A 391 18.91 -0.19 1.83
C THR A 391 19.11 0.51 0.47
N PRO A 392 18.46 1.66 0.22
CA PRO A 392 18.66 2.41 -1.01
C PRO A 392 20.04 3.08 -1.06
N PRO A 393 20.56 3.42 -2.25
CA PRO A 393 21.79 4.19 -2.39
C PRO A 393 21.76 5.50 -1.58
N GLY A 394 22.85 5.81 -0.88
CA GLY A 394 22.97 7.03 -0.06
C GLY A 394 22.32 6.95 1.33
N SER A 395 21.76 5.81 1.71
CA SER A 395 21.18 5.54 3.03
C SER A 395 21.99 4.47 3.78
N SER A 396 22.00 4.52 5.11
CA SER A 396 22.53 3.42 5.96
C SER A 396 21.45 2.44 6.40
N ASP A 397 20.18 2.80 6.25
CA ASP A 397 19.04 2.13 6.86
C ASP A 397 18.10 1.56 5.80
N PRO A 398 17.18 0.64 6.16
CA PRO A 398 16.14 0.18 5.25
C PRO A 398 15.28 1.33 4.71
N LEU A 399 14.77 1.19 3.48
CA LEU A 399 13.88 2.16 2.83
C LEU A 399 12.65 2.53 3.68
N SER A 400 12.12 1.61 4.48
CA SER A 400 11.01 1.88 5.43
C SER A 400 11.36 2.88 6.54
N CYS A 401 12.65 3.10 6.81
CA CYS A 401 13.14 4.13 7.74
C CYS A 401 13.33 5.50 7.06
N LEU A 402 13.31 5.55 5.73
CA LEU A 402 13.40 6.78 4.96
C LEU A 402 12.02 7.41 4.74
N MET A 403 11.02 6.58 4.43
CA MET A 403 9.65 7.00 4.14
C MET A 403 8.63 5.88 4.44
N PRO A 404 7.33 6.20 4.55
CA PRO A 404 6.28 5.20 4.68
C PRO A 404 6.19 4.32 3.42
N VAL A 405 6.04 3.00 3.61
CA VAL A 405 5.92 2.01 2.52
C VAL A 405 4.76 1.07 2.80
N SER A 406 3.94 0.80 1.77
CA SER A 406 2.85 -0.19 1.81
C SER A 406 2.85 -1.03 0.53
N TYR A 407 2.34 -2.26 0.62
CA TYR A 407 2.39 -3.24 -0.47
C TYR A 407 1.00 -3.66 -0.95
N ARG A 408 0.88 -3.90 -2.26
CA ARG A 408 -0.23 -4.58 -2.92
C ARG A 408 0.29 -5.85 -3.57
N PRO A 409 -0.10 -7.03 -3.07
CA PRO A 409 0.38 -8.28 -3.61
C PRO A 409 -0.03 -8.43 -5.07
N LEU A 410 0.87 -8.98 -5.89
CA LEU A 410 0.58 -9.29 -7.29
C LEU A 410 0.00 -10.69 -7.49
N VAL A 411 0.18 -11.60 -6.54
CA VAL A 411 -0.12 -13.04 -6.72
C VAL A 411 -1.36 -13.45 -5.92
N PRO A 412 -2.37 -14.07 -6.55
CA PRO A 412 -2.57 -14.18 -7.99
C PRO A 412 -3.18 -12.88 -8.56
N LEU A 413 -2.77 -12.51 -9.78
CA LEU A 413 -3.14 -11.24 -10.42
C LEU A 413 -4.65 -11.17 -10.69
N THR A 414 -5.26 -12.33 -10.94
CA THR A 414 -6.73 -12.52 -11.05
C THR A 414 -7.50 -11.91 -9.88
N ARG A 415 -6.92 -11.90 -8.67
CA ARG A 415 -7.57 -11.34 -7.48
C ARG A 415 -7.12 -9.90 -7.22
N SER A 416 -5.87 -9.58 -7.53
CA SER A 416 -5.32 -8.23 -7.33
C SER A 416 -6.00 -7.19 -8.23
N VAL A 417 -6.37 -7.55 -9.46
CA VAL A 417 -7.01 -6.62 -10.41
C VAL A 417 -8.39 -6.18 -9.93
N PRO A 418 -9.39 -7.07 -9.70
CA PRO A 418 -10.68 -6.64 -9.18
C PRO A 418 -10.56 -5.85 -7.88
N ASN A 419 -9.73 -6.30 -6.92
CA ASN A 419 -9.57 -5.60 -5.64
C ASN A 419 -9.02 -4.17 -5.78
N ALA A 420 -8.10 -3.93 -6.71
CA ALA A 420 -7.56 -2.61 -6.92
C ALA A 420 -8.55 -1.66 -7.62
N LEU A 421 -9.37 -2.21 -8.53
CA LEU A 421 -10.31 -1.47 -9.37
C LEU A 421 -11.67 -1.21 -8.71
N LEU A 422 -12.07 -2.08 -7.79
CA LEU A 422 -13.28 -1.94 -7.00
C LEU A 422 -13.25 -0.64 -6.20
N PRO A 423 -14.40 -0.01 -5.97
CA PRO A 423 -14.42 1.28 -5.29
C PRO A 423 -13.89 1.14 -3.88
N ARG A 424 -12.91 1.99 -3.61
CA ARG A 424 -12.02 1.78 -2.49
C ARG A 424 -12.71 2.19 -1.20
N ARG A 425 -12.66 1.30 -0.22
CA ARG A 425 -13.17 1.55 1.14
C ARG A 425 -12.23 2.54 1.82
N ASN A 426 -12.80 3.52 2.51
CA ASN A 426 -12.09 4.41 3.41
C ASN A 426 -12.63 4.18 4.83
N ALA A 427 -11.76 4.31 5.83
CA ALA A 427 -12.15 4.26 7.24
C ALA A 427 -11.74 5.56 7.94
N GLN A 428 -12.62 6.06 8.81
CA GLN A 428 -12.42 7.29 9.57
C GLN A 428 -12.31 6.95 11.05
N LEU A 429 -11.09 7.00 11.59
CA LEU A 429 -10.80 6.73 13.00
C LEU A 429 -10.62 8.01 13.82
N GLY A 430 -10.66 9.20 13.18
CA GLY A 430 -10.41 10.49 13.85
C GLY A 430 -11.45 10.92 14.87
N GLN A 431 -12.61 10.27 14.90
CA GLN A 431 -13.66 10.52 15.91
C GLN A 431 -13.56 9.58 17.13
N GLY A 432 -12.60 8.66 17.11
CA GLY A 432 -12.50 7.55 18.05
C GLY A 432 -12.41 6.21 17.33
N PHE A 433 -11.90 5.20 18.03
CA PHE A 433 -11.76 3.85 17.49
C PHE A 433 -11.82 2.78 18.58
N LYS A 434 -12.33 1.61 18.20
CA LYS A 434 -12.42 0.41 19.04
C LYS A 434 -11.38 -0.61 18.61
N VAL A 435 -10.61 -1.11 19.57
CA VAL A 435 -9.63 -2.18 19.37
C VAL A 435 -10.15 -3.47 20.00
N LEU A 436 -10.18 -4.56 19.24
CA LEU A 436 -10.33 -5.91 19.78
C LEU A 436 -8.98 -6.62 19.74
N VAL A 437 -8.46 -6.99 20.91
CA VAL A 437 -7.31 -7.89 21.04
C VAL A 437 -7.84 -9.30 21.26
N ALA A 438 -7.77 -10.10 20.20
CA ALA A 438 -8.15 -11.50 20.20
C ALA A 438 -6.93 -12.37 20.55
N GLU A 439 -6.93 -12.95 21.74
CA GLU A 439 -5.87 -13.87 22.20
C GLU A 439 -6.19 -15.30 21.79
N CYS A 440 -5.42 -15.79 20.83
CA CYS A 440 -5.55 -17.11 20.25
C CYS A 440 -4.59 -18.14 20.88
N ILE A 441 -3.70 -17.71 21.79
CA ILE A 441 -2.71 -18.57 22.43
C ILE A 441 -3.25 -19.14 23.74
N VAL A 442 -3.15 -20.47 23.91
CA VAL A 442 -3.58 -21.16 25.14
C VAL A 442 -2.88 -20.64 26.40
N ALA A 443 -3.53 -20.77 27.56
CA ALA A 443 -3.11 -20.14 28.81
C ALA A 443 -1.71 -20.60 29.29
N GLU A 444 -1.40 -21.87 29.04
CA GLU A 444 -0.19 -22.57 29.49
C GLU A 444 1.05 -22.20 28.68
N ASP A 445 0.87 -21.64 27.49
CA ASP A 445 1.97 -21.29 26.61
C ASP A 445 2.81 -20.11 27.18
N PRO A 446 4.14 -20.23 27.29
CA PRO A 446 5.01 -19.17 27.81
C PRO A 446 4.94 -17.86 27.01
N VAL A 447 4.80 -17.94 25.69
CA VAL A 447 4.61 -16.77 24.82
C VAL A 447 3.24 -16.15 25.09
N GLY A 448 2.20 -16.98 25.25
CA GLY A 448 0.87 -16.52 25.64
C GLY A 448 0.88 -15.79 26.99
N GLN A 449 1.63 -16.28 27.98
CA GLN A 449 1.76 -15.62 29.29
C GLN A 449 2.43 -14.25 29.18
N ALA A 450 3.48 -14.13 28.37
CA ALA A 450 4.15 -12.86 28.12
C ALA A 450 3.23 -11.91 27.34
N SER A 451 2.53 -12.41 26.31
CA SER A 451 1.56 -11.65 25.51
C SER A 451 0.46 -11.05 26.38
N ARG A 452 -0.18 -11.87 27.23
CA ARG A 452 -1.21 -11.43 28.19
C ARG A 452 -0.77 -10.29 29.09
N ARG A 453 0.42 -10.40 29.70
CA ARG A 453 0.95 -9.32 30.55
C ARG A 453 1.17 -8.05 29.76
N ALA A 454 1.68 -8.18 28.54
CA ALA A 454 1.99 -7.02 27.71
C ALA A 454 0.71 -6.32 27.22
N TRP A 455 -0.30 -7.07 26.75
CA TRP A 455 -1.58 -6.51 26.35
C TRP A 455 -2.37 -5.93 27.53
N GLY A 456 -2.25 -6.50 28.73
CA GLY A 456 -2.80 -5.89 29.94
C GLY A 456 -2.25 -4.46 30.17
N ALA A 457 -0.93 -4.28 30.03
CA ALA A 457 -0.31 -2.96 30.14
C ALA A 457 -0.74 -1.98 29.03
N VAL A 458 -0.95 -2.48 27.81
CA VAL A 458 -1.51 -1.66 26.71
C VAL A 458 -2.96 -1.26 27.00
N SER A 459 -3.78 -2.16 27.52
CA SER A 459 -5.18 -1.90 27.84
C SER A 459 -5.35 -0.83 28.92
N GLU A 460 -4.52 -0.86 29.98
CA GLU A 460 -4.53 0.15 31.05
C GLU A 460 -4.26 1.58 30.54
N MET A 461 -3.49 1.72 29.46
CA MET A 461 -3.17 3.00 28.84
C MET A 461 -4.38 3.61 28.12
N PHE A 462 -5.15 2.79 27.40
CA PHE A 462 -6.36 3.24 26.70
C PHE A 462 -7.39 3.87 27.65
N SER A 463 -7.55 3.30 28.84
CA SER A 463 -8.50 3.83 29.84
C SER A 463 -8.09 5.17 30.45
N ARG A 464 -6.83 5.61 30.27
CA ARG A 464 -6.28 6.82 30.90
C ARG A 464 -6.15 8.00 29.93
N ASP A 465 -5.88 7.74 28.65
CA ASP A 465 -5.31 8.76 27.77
C ASP A 465 -6.32 9.49 26.85
N ASP A 466 -7.35 8.81 26.33
CA ASP A 466 -8.43 9.46 25.55
C ASP A 466 -9.74 8.63 25.57
N PRO A 467 -10.87 9.19 26.04
CA PRO A 467 -12.14 8.46 26.17
C PRO A 467 -12.79 8.06 24.84
N ARG A 468 -12.32 8.59 23.71
CA ARG A 468 -12.81 8.21 22.37
C ARG A 468 -12.19 6.92 21.86
N SER A 469 -11.15 6.42 22.52
CA SER A 469 -10.50 5.16 22.18
C SER A 469 -10.84 4.10 23.22
N SER A 470 -11.07 2.86 22.78
CA SER A 470 -11.35 1.74 23.68
C SER A 470 -10.64 0.48 23.21
N MET A 471 -10.32 -0.40 24.16
CA MET A 471 -9.68 -1.68 23.89
C MET A 471 -10.39 -2.78 24.68
N THR A 472 -10.89 -3.78 23.96
CA THR A 472 -11.41 -5.02 24.52
C THR A 472 -10.37 -6.12 24.32
N TYR A 473 -10.11 -6.88 25.38
CA TYR A 473 -9.26 -8.07 25.33
C TYR A 473 -10.14 -9.32 25.50
N GLN A 474 -10.05 -10.28 24.58
CA GLN A 474 -10.86 -11.50 24.61
C GLN A 474 -10.07 -12.74 24.19
N MET A 475 -10.22 -13.82 24.96
CA MET A 475 -9.69 -15.13 24.59
C MET A 475 -10.53 -15.74 23.47
N THR A 476 -9.88 -16.22 22.41
CA THR A 476 -10.51 -16.78 21.20
C THR A 476 -9.73 -18.03 20.77
N LEU A 477 -10.03 -19.17 21.40
CA LEU A 477 -9.23 -20.41 21.26
C LEU A 477 -9.72 -21.32 20.13
N SER A 478 -10.74 -20.91 19.39
CA SER A 478 -11.20 -21.52 18.15
C SER A 478 -11.50 -20.44 17.11
N VAL A 479 -11.57 -20.85 15.84
CA VAL A 479 -11.91 -19.93 14.74
C VAL A 479 -13.33 -19.40 14.87
N ASP A 480 -14.26 -20.23 15.38
CA ASP A 480 -15.63 -19.81 15.64
C ASP A 480 -15.68 -18.77 16.76
N ASP A 481 -14.95 -18.96 17.87
CA ASP A 481 -14.86 -17.94 18.93
C ASP A 481 -14.28 -16.62 18.42
N LEU A 482 -13.29 -16.70 17.52
CA LEU A 482 -12.69 -15.51 16.90
C LEU A 482 -13.69 -14.78 16.01
N ARG A 483 -14.43 -15.50 15.15
CA ARG A 483 -15.48 -14.96 14.31
C ARG A 483 -16.58 -14.30 15.16
N ASP A 484 -17.02 -14.98 16.20
CA ASP A 484 -18.07 -14.51 17.09
C ASP A 484 -17.64 -13.24 17.83
N ALA A 485 -16.39 -13.18 18.32
CA ALA A 485 -15.84 -11.98 18.95
C ALA A 485 -15.76 -10.78 17.99
N ILE A 486 -15.37 -11.00 16.73
CA ILE A 486 -15.35 -9.94 15.71
C ILE A 486 -16.77 -9.42 15.47
N ALA A 487 -17.75 -10.32 15.33
CA ALA A 487 -19.14 -9.98 15.09
C ALA A 487 -19.80 -9.26 16.30
N GLU A 488 -19.47 -9.69 17.52
CA GLU A 488 -19.98 -9.11 18.77
C GLU A 488 -19.46 -7.68 18.99
N HIS A 489 -18.14 -7.47 18.88
CA HIS A 489 -17.53 -6.19 19.23
C HIS A 489 -17.51 -5.19 18.10
N GLN A 490 -17.60 -5.64 16.85
CA GLN A 490 -17.50 -4.82 15.63
C GLN A 490 -16.34 -3.81 15.73
N PRO A 491 -15.10 -4.28 15.91
CA PRO A 491 -13.95 -3.40 16.13
C PRO A 491 -13.64 -2.55 14.89
N ASP A 492 -12.92 -1.44 15.10
CA ASP A 492 -12.29 -0.69 14.00
C ASP A 492 -10.88 -1.24 13.70
N VAL A 493 -10.25 -1.80 14.74
CA VAL A 493 -8.94 -2.44 14.69
C VAL A 493 -9.00 -3.82 15.36
N LEU A 494 -8.69 -4.87 14.60
CA LEU A 494 -8.53 -6.22 15.14
C LEU A 494 -7.05 -6.54 15.31
N VAL A 495 -6.63 -6.87 16.53
CA VAL A 495 -5.32 -7.44 16.83
C VAL A 495 -5.50 -8.94 17.06
N ILE A 496 -4.90 -9.76 16.21
CA ILE A 496 -4.86 -11.21 16.41
C ILE A 496 -3.53 -11.56 17.08
N SER A 497 -3.56 -11.84 18.38
CA SER A 497 -2.42 -12.33 19.17
C SER A 497 -2.36 -13.84 19.05
N ALA A 498 -1.42 -14.35 18.25
CA ALA A 498 -1.34 -15.76 17.91
C ALA A 498 0.12 -16.21 17.70
N HIS A 499 0.35 -17.53 17.74
CA HIS A 499 1.51 -18.07 17.06
C HIS A 499 1.27 -18.02 15.55
N GLY A 500 2.30 -17.69 14.78
CA GLY A 500 2.23 -17.89 13.34
C GLY A 500 2.69 -19.29 12.96
N PHE A 501 2.27 -19.71 11.78
CA PHE A 501 2.59 -21.01 11.22
C PHE A 501 3.01 -20.85 9.76
N TYR A 502 4.05 -21.58 9.35
CA TYR A 502 4.47 -21.67 7.96
C TYR A 502 4.62 -23.14 7.59
N ASN A 503 3.92 -23.56 6.53
CA ASN A 503 4.06 -24.88 5.91
C ASN A 503 4.97 -24.79 4.67
N PRO A 504 6.23 -25.26 4.74
CA PRO A 504 7.13 -25.22 3.60
C PRO A 504 6.70 -26.14 2.46
N ALA A 505 5.97 -27.23 2.71
CA ALA A 505 5.57 -28.16 1.66
C ALA A 505 4.51 -27.53 0.74
N GLN A 506 3.50 -26.90 1.34
CA GLN A 506 2.42 -26.22 0.61
C GLN A 506 2.74 -24.76 0.27
N ASN A 507 3.84 -24.22 0.83
CA ASN A 507 4.24 -22.82 0.67
C ASN A 507 3.16 -21.82 1.14
N VAL A 508 2.52 -22.12 2.27
CA VAL A 508 1.46 -21.29 2.87
C VAL A 508 1.84 -20.85 4.28
N ALA A 509 1.44 -19.64 4.66
CA ALA A 509 1.63 -19.08 6.00
C ALA A 509 0.29 -18.63 6.60
N GLY A 510 0.09 -18.91 7.88
CA GLY A 510 -1.14 -18.65 8.61
C GLY A 510 -0.89 -18.41 10.10
N ILE A 511 -1.93 -18.54 10.90
CA ILE A 511 -1.90 -18.43 12.36
C ILE A 511 -2.39 -19.71 13.02
N GLN A 512 -1.99 -19.90 14.27
CA GLN A 512 -2.54 -20.92 15.14
C GLN A 512 -3.61 -20.31 16.04
N VAL A 513 -4.81 -20.89 16.03
CA VAL A 513 -5.94 -20.50 16.87
C VAL A 513 -6.23 -21.63 17.85
N GLY A 514 -5.83 -21.44 19.11
CA GLY A 514 -5.79 -22.49 20.12
C GLY A 514 -4.91 -23.66 19.66
N LYS A 515 -5.56 -24.78 19.29
CA LYS A 515 -4.89 -25.97 18.75
C LYS A 515 -5.05 -26.14 17.24
N GLY A 516 -5.88 -25.33 16.60
CA GLY A 516 -6.14 -25.36 15.16
C GLY A 516 -5.26 -24.37 14.39
N PHE A 517 -5.30 -24.46 13.06
CA PHE A 517 -4.66 -23.50 12.16
C PHE A 517 -5.73 -22.76 11.35
N SER A 518 -5.53 -21.48 11.09
CA SER A 518 -6.39 -20.68 10.23
C SER A 518 -5.58 -19.84 9.26
N PHE A 519 -6.17 -19.63 8.08
CA PHE A 519 -5.70 -18.74 7.03
C PHE A 519 -6.55 -17.47 6.93
N GLY A 520 -7.52 -17.28 7.82
CA GLY A 520 -8.32 -16.06 7.94
C GLY A 520 -9.56 -15.99 7.03
N VAL A 521 -9.73 -16.94 6.10
CA VAL A 521 -10.82 -16.95 5.10
C VAL A 521 -12.21 -17.23 5.67
N ASP A 522 -12.27 -17.67 6.91
CA ASP A 522 -13.46 -18.10 7.63
C ASP A 522 -13.81 -17.17 8.80
N LEU A 523 -13.23 -15.98 8.87
CA LEU A 523 -13.43 -15.03 9.97
C LEU A 523 -14.64 -14.10 9.78
N GLY A 524 -15.28 -14.14 8.61
CA GLY A 524 -16.39 -13.24 8.29
C GLY A 524 -15.94 -11.79 8.01
N PRO A 525 -16.86 -10.81 8.06
CA PRO A 525 -16.54 -9.42 7.76
C PRO A 525 -15.44 -8.87 8.67
N LEU A 526 -14.31 -8.49 8.07
CA LEU A 526 -13.16 -7.97 8.80
C LEU A 526 -13.27 -6.45 9.00
N PRO A 527 -12.70 -5.93 10.10
CA PRO A 527 -12.60 -4.49 10.30
C PRO A 527 -11.58 -3.86 9.33
N PRO A 528 -11.58 -2.52 9.20
CA PRO A 528 -10.65 -1.81 8.33
C PRO A 528 -9.17 -2.15 8.55
N LEU A 529 -8.74 -2.24 9.81
CA LEU A 529 -7.36 -2.54 10.17
C LEU A 529 -7.25 -3.88 10.88
N VAL A 530 -6.43 -4.79 10.34
CA VAL A 530 -6.05 -6.03 11.03
C VAL A 530 -4.55 -6.02 11.33
N ILE A 531 -4.19 -6.35 12.56
CA ILE A 531 -2.81 -6.45 13.03
C ILE A 531 -2.56 -7.90 13.43
N LEU A 532 -1.70 -8.58 12.68
CA LEU A 532 -1.24 -9.91 13.04
C LEU A 532 -0.06 -9.80 14.00
N SER A 533 -0.37 -9.81 15.30
CA SER A 533 0.60 -9.90 16.39
C SER A 533 1.09 -11.35 16.53
N ALA A 534 1.70 -11.85 15.46
CA ALA A 534 2.11 -13.24 15.30
C ALA A 534 3.40 -13.32 14.47
N CYS A 535 4.21 -14.33 14.74
CA CYS A 535 5.51 -14.53 14.12
C CYS A 535 5.42 -15.10 12.70
N HIS A 536 6.16 -14.55 11.74
CA HIS A 536 6.38 -15.17 10.42
C HIS A 536 5.07 -15.45 9.63
N VAL A 537 4.12 -14.51 9.70
CA VAL A 537 2.80 -14.60 9.05
C VAL A 537 2.77 -14.02 7.63
N ALA A 538 3.83 -13.30 7.23
CA ALA A 538 3.96 -12.67 5.93
C ALA A 538 5.28 -13.01 5.19
N PRO A 539 5.80 -14.26 5.18
CA PRO A 539 7.03 -14.59 4.46
C PRO A 539 6.89 -14.30 2.96
N ARG A 540 7.88 -13.61 2.40
CA ARG A 540 7.90 -13.21 0.99
C ARG A 540 9.06 -13.82 0.21
N GLY A 541 10.13 -14.26 0.87
CA GLY A 541 11.31 -14.82 0.21
C GLY A 541 10.99 -16.05 -0.63
N THR A 542 10.12 -16.92 -0.13
CA THR A 542 9.66 -18.10 -0.89
C THR A 542 8.44 -17.85 -1.76
N GLY A 543 7.89 -16.62 -1.79
CA GLY A 543 6.63 -16.30 -2.46
C GLY A 543 5.47 -17.14 -1.92
N ALA A 544 5.35 -17.23 -0.59
CA ALA A 544 4.28 -18.00 0.05
C ALA A 544 2.92 -17.31 -0.13
N VAL A 545 1.84 -18.10 -0.14
CA VAL A 545 0.50 -17.56 0.09
C VAL A 545 0.38 -17.27 1.58
N THR A 546 0.09 -16.02 1.94
CA THR A 546 0.11 -15.58 3.34
C THR A 546 -1.28 -15.18 3.81
N ILE A 547 -1.58 -15.42 5.09
CA ILE A 547 -2.80 -14.92 5.73
C ILE A 547 -2.95 -13.40 5.59
N THR A 548 -1.86 -12.62 5.51
CA THR A 548 -1.96 -11.17 5.25
C THR A 548 -2.65 -10.87 3.92
N ASP A 549 -2.38 -11.67 2.89
CA ASP A 549 -2.96 -11.46 1.56
C ASP A 549 -4.41 -11.95 1.52
N LEU A 550 -4.72 -13.00 2.30
CA LEU A 550 -6.06 -13.56 2.42
C LEU A 550 -7.00 -12.66 3.23
N LEU A 551 -6.52 -12.02 4.30
CA LEU A 551 -7.36 -11.09 5.07
C LEU A 551 -7.71 -9.82 4.29
N LEU A 552 -6.84 -9.34 3.39
CA LEU A 552 -7.20 -8.27 2.46
C LEU A 552 -8.29 -8.70 1.48
N ARG A 553 -8.25 -9.97 1.06
CA ARG A 553 -9.28 -10.56 0.22
C ARG A 553 -10.61 -10.67 0.96
N GLU A 554 -10.60 -11.00 2.24
CA GLU A 554 -11.80 -11.00 3.10
C GLU A 554 -12.33 -9.59 3.46
N GLY A 555 -11.70 -8.53 2.93
CA GLY A 555 -12.24 -7.17 2.95
C GLY A 555 -11.63 -6.21 3.96
N ALA A 556 -10.55 -6.60 4.64
CA ALA A 556 -9.72 -5.67 5.40
C ALA A 556 -9.12 -4.60 4.45
N ILE A 557 -9.05 -3.35 4.90
CA ILE A 557 -8.42 -2.27 4.12
C ILE A 557 -6.89 -2.41 4.19
N ALA A 558 -6.36 -2.68 5.38
CA ALA A 558 -4.94 -2.88 5.59
C ALA A 558 -4.65 -3.96 6.63
N VAL A 559 -3.58 -4.71 6.39
CA VAL A 559 -3.09 -5.76 7.28
C VAL A 559 -1.62 -5.53 7.61
N LEU A 560 -1.30 -5.43 8.90
CA LEU A 560 0.08 -5.41 9.39
C LEU A 560 0.52 -6.84 9.71
N GLY A 561 1.62 -7.30 9.10
CA GLY A 561 2.18 -8.64 9.34
C GLY A 561 3.70 -8.64 9.45
N THR A 562 4.25 -9.77 9.91
CA THR A 562 5.69 -9.95 10.15
C THR A 562 6.33 -10.86 9.10
N LEU A 563 7.46 -10.42 8.54
CA LEU A 563 8.27 -11.18 7.59
C LEU A 563 9.04 -12.32 8.26
N VAL A 564 9.45 -12.14 9.52
CA VAL A 564 10.24 -13.10 10.30
C VAL A 564 9.61 -13.27 11.70
N PRO A 565 9.98 -14.30 12.48
CA PRO A 565 9.59 -14.35 13.88
C PRO A 565 10.09 -13.15 14.68
N VAL A 566 9.23 -12.59 15.52
CA VAL A 566 9.47 -11.40 16.34
C VAL A 566 9.45 -11.75 17.82
N ASN A 567 10.12 -10.95 18.66
CA ASN A 567 10.10 -11.14 20.09
C ASN A 567 8.79 -10.60 20.67
N VAL A 568 8.09 -11.40 21.48
CA VAL A 568 6.78 -11.02 22.04
C VAL A 568 6.81 -9.69 22.82
N VAL A 569 7.89 -9.43 23.56
CA VAL A 569 8.04 -8.18 24.34
C VAL A 569 8.31 -7.00 23.41
N HIS A 570 9.17 -7.16 22.40
CA HIS A 570 9.44 -6.11 21.41
C HIS A 570 8.20 -5.79 20.58
N ASN A 571 7.48 -6.82 20.13
CA ASN A 571 6.20 -6.69 19.44
C ASN A 571 5.19 -5.89 20.28
N ALA A 572 5.02 -6.22 21.56
CA ALA A 572 4.10 -5.49 22.40
C ALA A 572 4.50 -4.01 22.59
N VAL A 573 5.80 -3.71 22.73
CA VAL A 573 6.30 -2.32 22.78
C VAL A 573 6.00 -1.59 21.48
N LEU A 574 6.20 -2.23 20.33
CA LEU A 574 5.87 -1.65 19.02
C LEU A 574 4.36 -1.35 18.91
N MET A 575 3.51 -2.30 19.29
CA MET A 575 2.05 -2.13 19.23
C MET A 575 1.57 -1.08 20.21
N GLN A 576 2.13 -1.02 21.42
CA GLN A 576 1.85 0.04 22.38
C GLN A 576 2.15 1.42 21.77
N ARG A 577 3.34 1.60 21.18
CA ARG A 577 3.73 2.87 20.55
C ARG A 577 2.83 3.24 19.38
N PHE A 578 2.42 2.25 18.59
CA PHE A 578 1.48 2.46 17.50
C PHE A 578 0.16 3.04 18.00
N PHE A 579 -0.44 2.44 19.02
CA PHE A 579 -1.68 2.94 19.61
C PHE A 579 -1.51 4.28 20.33
N VAL A 580 -0.41 4.49 21.06
CA VAL A 580 -0.08 5.81 21.65
C VAL A 580 -0.10 6.88 20.56
N TYR A 581 0.61 6.68 19.46
CA TYR A 581 0.66 7.70 18.41
C TYR A 581 -0.68 7.92 17.72
N MET A 582 -1.53 6.90 17.59
CA MET A 582 -2.91 7.11 17.14
C MET A 582 -3.71 7.97 18.14
N ILE A 583 -3.59 7.70 19.44
CA ILE A 583 -4.26 8.46 20.50
C ILE A 583 -3.74 9.90 20.58
N GLU A 584 -2.44 10.12 20.41
CA GLU A 584 -1.83 11.46 20.35
C GLU A 584 -2.40 12.28 19.18
N VAL A 585 -2.73 11.65 18.04
CA VAL A 585 -3.41 12.32 16.92
C VAL A 585 -4.84 12.70 17.32
N LEU A 586 -5.60 11.79 17.93
CA LEU A 586 -6.95 12.10 18.41
C LEU A 586 -6.93 13.30 19.36
N ALA A 587 -5.98 13.32 20.27
CA ALA A 587 -5.82 14.38 21.26
C ALA A 587 -5.25 15.70 20.69
N GLY A 588 -5.01 15.78 19.38
CA GLY A 588 -4.47 16.97 18.71
C GLY A 588 -3.02 17.29 19.04
N ARG A 589 -2.27 16.31 19.58
CA ARG A 589 -0.85 16.44 19.96
C ARG A 589 0.12 15.95 18.88
N ALA A 590 -0.39 15.25 17.87
CA ALA A 590 0.36 14.79 16.71
C ALA A 590 -0.40 15.09 15.40
N ASP A 591 0.37 15.35 14.35
CA ASP A 591 -0.13 15.70 13.02
C ASP A 591 0.16 14.57 12.03
N HIS A 592 -0.55 13.45 12.20
CA HIS A 592 -0.49 12.30 11.29
C HIS A 592 -1.87 12.07 10.70
N LYS A 593 -1.94 12.00 9.37
CA LYS A 593 -3.21 11.94 8.64
C LYS A 593 -3.78 10.55 8.57
N SER A 594 -2.92 9.53 8.53
CA SER A 594 -3.30 8.14 8.30
C SER A 594 -2.51 7.16 9.15
N VAL A 595 -3.03 5.94 9.26
CA VAL A 595 -2.35 4.79 9.90
C VAL A 595 -0.97 4.55 9.30
N ARG A 596 -0.81 4.73 7.97
CA ARG A 596 0.49 4.59 7.28
C ARG A 596 1.56 5.51 7.86
N GLU A 597 1.20 6.77 8.11
CA GLU A 597 2.14 7.76 8.66
C GLU A 597 2.49 7.47 10.11
N VAL A 598 1.50 7.10 10.92
CA VAL A 598 1.72 6.67 12.30
C VAL A 598 2.66 5.47 12.35
N TRP A 599 2.47 4.48 11.48
CA TRP A 599 3.36 3.33 11.42
C TRP A 599 4.79 3.68 11.06
N HIS A 600 4.99 4.54 10.05
CA HIS A 600 6.32 5.00 9.71
C HIS A 600 6.97 5.74 10.88
N ARG A 601 6.20 6.54 11.63
CA ARG A 601 6.66 7.16 12.88
C ARG A 601 7.06 6.11 13.92
N VAL A 602 6.30 5.03 14.09
CA VAL A 602 6.67 3.91 14.97
C VAL A 602 8.00 3.30 14.53
N GLN A 603 8.12 2.87 13.27
CA GLN A 603 9.32 2.19 12.76
C GLN A 603 10.58 3.06 12.91
N THR A 604 10.51 4.34 12.55
CA THR A 604 11.66 5.24 12.64
C THR A 604 12.03 5.57 14.08
N SER A 605 11.05 5.86 14.93
CA SER A 605 11.33 6.22 16.32
C SER A 605 11.67 5.03 17.22
N ASN A 606 11.48 3.79 16.74
CA ASN A 606 11.83 2.57 17.47
C ASN A 606 13.32 2.20 17.38
N ALA A 607 14.10 2.82 16.49
CA ALA A 607 15.53 2.53 16.33
C ALA A 607 16.29 2.57 17.67
N VAL A 608 15.97 3.51 18.58
CA VAL A 608 16.57 3.57 19.92
C VAL A 608 16.28 2.32 20.77
N HIS A 609 15.10 1.72 20.65
CA HIS A 609 14.76 0.49 21.36
C HIS A 609 15.47 -0.71 20.76
N ASP A 610 15.56 -0.79 19.43
CA ASP A 610 16.28 -1.86 18.74
C ASP A 610 17.79 -1.81 19.11
N VAL A 611 18.40 -0.62 19.09
CA VAL A 611 19.80 -0.39 19.50
C VAL A 611 20.05 -0.74 20.97
N THR A 612 19.27 -0.17 21.89
CA THR A 612 19.50 -0.35 23.34
C THR A 612 19.14 -1.75 23.82
N SER A 613 18.25 -2.46 23.13
CA SER A 613 17.90 -3.86 23.45
C SER A 613 18.90 -4.88 22.92
N GLY A 614 19.90 -4.46 22.14
CA GLY A 614 20.96 -5.33 21.64
C GLY A 614 21.83 -5.97 22.74
N HIS A 615 21.89 -5.34 23.93
CA HIS A 615 22.65 -5.88 25.07
C HIS A 615 21.95 -5.58 26.41
N PRO A 616 21.80 -6.57 27.33
CA PRO A 616 21.08 -6.36 28.60
C PRO A 616 21.62 -5.21 29.45
N MET A 617 22.95 -5.13 29.61
CA MET A 617 23.58 -4.03 30.37
C MET A 617 23.39 -2.67 29.70
N PHE A 618 23.25 -2.63 28.37
CA PHE A 618 23.02 -1.38 27.65
C PHE A 618 21.60 -0.88 27.89
N LYS A 619 20.63 -1.79 27.85
CA LYS A 619 19.24 -1.51 28.22
C LYS A 619 19.12 -1.01 29.66
N GLU A 620 19.81 -1.65 30.60
CA GLU A 620 19.82 -1.24 32.01
C GLU A 620 20.44 0.15 32.20
N TRP A 621 21.60 0.40 31.59
CA TRP A 621 22.24 1.71 31.58
C TRP A 621 21.31 2.80 31.04
N PHE A 622 20.65 2.54 29.90
CA PHE A 622 19.76 3.50 29.27
C PHE A 622 18.59 3.92 30.18
N MET A 623 18.12 2.99 31.02
CA MET A 623 17.03 3.19 31.97
C MET A 623 17.51 3.65 33.36
N THR A 624 18.81 3.83 33.57
CA THR A 624 19.37 4.17 34.88
C THR A 624 18.97 5.58 35.29
N ARG A 625 18.53 5.73 36.55
CA ARG A 625 18.28 7.03 37.17
C ARG A 625 19.53 7.53 37.91
N PRO A 626 20.05 8.73 37.60
CA PRO A 626 21.20 9.28 38.29
C PRO A 626 20.93 9.48 39.79
N PRO A 627 21.90 9.21 40.70
CA PRO A 627 21.73 9.40 42.14
C PRO A 627 21.38 10.84 42.56
N ALA A 628 21.79 11.84 41.77
CA ALA A 628 21.59 13.26 42.04
C ALA A 628 20.26 13.84 41.50
N GLY A 629 19.34 13.00 41.03
CA GLY A 629 18.04 13.46 40.50
C GLY A 629 18.10 14.15 39.13
N GLY A 630 19.23 14.04 38.42
CA GLY A 630 19.37 14.51 37.03
C GLY A 630 18.62 13.62 36.03
N PRO A 631 18.46 14.06 34.77
CA PRO A 631 17.78 13.27 33.75
C PRO A 631 18.57 12.00 33.42
N SER A 632 17.87 10.88 33.29
CA SER A 632 18.40 9.61 32.81
C SER A 632 18.88 9.70 31.35
N PRO A 633 19.72 8.76 30.88
CA PRO A 633 20.10 8.70 29.47
C PRO A 633 18.88 8.62 28.53
N HIS A 634 17.84 7.89 28.94
CA HIS A 634 16.55 7.83 28.23
C HIS A 634 15.86 9.18 28.13
N GLU A 635 15.76 9.93 29.23
CA GLU A 635 15.16 11.27 29.24
C GLU A 635 15.97 12.24 28.39
N LEU A 636 17.30 12.22 28.48
CA LEU A 636 18.19 13.06 27.65
C LEU A 636 18.07 12.76 26.16
N PHE A 637 17.82 11.51 25.80
CA PHE A 637 17.56 11.14 24.41
C PHE A 637 16.19 11.67 23.93
N LYS A 638 15.16 11.63 24.79
CA LYS A 638 13.76 11.95 24.43
C LYS A 638 13.38 13.44 24.56
N LEU A 639 13.86 14.15 25.59
CA LEU A 639 13.46 15.53 25.93
C LEU A 639 14.18 16.62 25.11
N GLY A 640 14.34 16.40 23.80
CA GLY A 640 14.90 17.38 22.86
C GLY A 640 16.32 17.12 22.40
N GLY A 641 17.06 16.20 23.05
CA GLY A 641 18.44 15.87 22.68
C GLY A 641 18.62 15.25 21.30
N SER A 642 17.55 14.68 20.72
CA SER A 642 17.57 14.00 19.41
C SER A 642 16.68 14.67 18.36
N THR A 643 15.91 15.69 18.74
CA THR A 643 14.99 16.40 17.85
C THR A 643 15.78 17.08 16.73
N LYS A 644 15.40 16.83 15.47
CA LYS A 644 16.10 17.27 14.24
C LYS A 644 17.53 16.73 14.04
N ARG A 645 17.99 15.81 14.89
CA ARG A 645 19.34 15.21 14.79
C ARG A 645 19.35 13.82 14.16
N LEU A 646 18.19 13.18 14.08
CA LEU A 646 18.01 11.88 13.41
C LEU A 646 17.60 12.12 11.96
N ARG A 647 18.54 11.94 11.02
CA ARG A 647 18.31 12.14 9.60
C ARG A 647 17.54 10.94 9.04
N ARG A 648 16.61 11.22 8.11
CA ARG A 648 15.86 10.16 7.41
C ARG A 648 16.85 9.23 6.67
N GLY A 649 16.60 7.93 6.74
CA GLY A 649 17.47 6.91 6.16
C GLY A 649 18.84 6.73 6.84
N ASN A 650 19.10 7.39 7.98
CA ASN A 650 20.31 7.23 8.77
C ASN A 650 20.01 7.23 10.28
N VAL A 651 18.78 6.92 10.64
CA VAL A 651 18.23 6.96 12.00
C VAL A 651 18.99 6.04 12.95
N TYR A 652 19.39 4.85 12.50
CA TYR A 652 20.15 3.92 13.36
C TYR A 652 21.56 4.45 13.67
N GLY A 653 22.31 4.86 12.65
CA GLY A 653 23.64 5.45 12.84
C GLY A 653 23.60 6.74 13.67
N ASP A 654 22.63 7.62 13.42
CA ASP A 654 22.45 8.86 14.18
C ASP A 654 22.02 8.58 15.63
N THR A 655 21.27 7.49 15.87
CA THR A 655 20.91 7.03 17.22
C THR A 655 22.14 6.53 17.98
N GLU A 656 22.98 5.71 17.36
CA GLU A 656 24.24 5.25 17.96
C GLU A 656 25.15 6.43 18.33
N ALA A 657 25.36 7.37 17.39
CA ALA A 657 26.15 8.56 17.62
C ALA A 657 25.60 9.38 18.81
N ARG A 658 24.28 9.55 18.88
CA ARG A 658 23.66 10.29 19.97
C ARG A 658 23.77 9.59 21.32
N LEU A 659 23.62 8.27 21.37
CA LEU A 659 23.79 7.50 22.60
C LEU A 659 25.24 7.55 23.10
N LEU A 660 26.22 7.56 22.20
CA LEU A 660 27.64 7.73 22.55
C LEU A 660 27.94 9.13 23.11
N GLU A 661 27.34 10.20 22.56
CA GLU A 661 27.46 11.55 23.13
C GLU A 661 26.87 11.63 24.55
N ILE A 662 25.70 11.03 24.75
CA ILE A 662 25.07 10.98 26.08
C ILE A 662 25.98 10.21 27.03
N ALA A 663 26.49 9.04 26.62
CA ALA A 663 27.40 8.22 27.42
C ALA A 663 28.70 8.94 27.80
N ASP A 664 29.23 9.78 26.91
CA ASP A 664 30.39 10.64 27.20
C ASP A 664 30.10 11.58 28.37
N GLY A 665 28.91 12.18 28.40
CA GLY A 665 28.45 13.02 29.51
C GLY A 665 28.34 12.29 30.85
N PHE A 666 28.22 10.96 30.86
CA PHE A 666 28.23 10.12 32.06
C PHE A 666 29.58 9.44 32.33
N GLY A 667 30.59 9.62 31.47
CA GLY A 667 31.87 8.90 31.56
C GLY A 667 31.79 7.41 31.19
N ASP A 668 30.70 6.98 30.54
CA ASP A 668 30.41 5.57 30.19
C ASP A 668 30.69 5.23 28.71
N LYS A 669 31.28 6.16 27.95
CA LYS A 669 31.46 6.03 26.48
C LYS A 669 32.13 4.72 26.06
N ASP A 670 33.18 4.29 26.75
CA ASP A 670 33.89 3.05 26.42
C ASP A 670 33.03 1.80 26.66
N ARG A 671 32.21 1.81 27.72
CA ARG A 671 31.28 0.72 28.04
C ARG A 671 30.20 0.62 26.97
N VAL A 672 29.58 1.73 26.61
CA VAL A 672 28.55 1.80 25.57
C VAL A 672 29.11 1.41 24.21
N THR A 673 30.32 1.87 23.86
CA THR A 673 31.01 1.47 22.63
C THR A 673 31.24 -0.04 22.58
N ASN A 674 31.61 -0.66 23.70
CA ASN A 674 31.78 -2.11 23.77
C ASN A 674 30.45 -2.86 23.62
N TRP A 675 29.36 -2.37 24.20
CA TRP A 675 28.04 -3.00 24.01
C TRP A 675 27.55 -2.91 22.57
N LEU A 676 27.77 -1.79 21.88
CA LEU A 676 27.40 -1.62 20.47
C LEU A 676 28.13 -2.62 19.54
N LYS A 677 29.31 -3.14 19.92
CA LYS A 677 30.02 -4.19 19.15
C LYS A 677 29.24 -5.50 19.08
N HIS A 678 28.33 -5.77 20.01
CA HIS A 678 27.47 -6.96 19.99
C HIS A 678 26.38 -6.87 18.90
N ASP A 679 26.19 -5.69 18.30
CA ASP A 679 25.23 -5.38 17.25
C ASP A 679 23.76 -5.65 17.68
N TYR A 680 22.80 -5.29 16.85
CA TYR A 680 21.38 -5.49 17.13
C TYR A 680 20.60 -5.90 15.87
N VAL A 681 19.39 -6.41 16.08
CA VAL A 681 18.46 -6.73 14.98
C VAL A 681 17.46 -5.58 14.86
N PRO A 682 17.31 -4.95 13.67
CA PRO A 682 16.31 -3.90 13.45
C PRO A 682 14.92 -4.53 13.33
N GLU A 683 14.39 -5.05 14.44
CA GLU A 683 13.19 -5.90 14.45
C GLU A 683 11.98 -5.19 13.85
N SER A 684 11.86 -3.88 14.11
CA SER A 684 10.82 -2.99 13.57
C SER A 684 10.76 -2.92 12.03
N ALA A 685 11.87 -3.22 11.34
CA ALA A 685 11.93 -3.23 9.87
C ALA A 685 11.33 -4.50 9.24
N PHE A 686 11.10 -5.56 10.03
CA PHE A 686 10.52 -6.82 9.55
C PHE A 686 9.00 -6.85 9.54
N TYR A 687 8.36 -5.72 9.81
CA TYR A 687 6.91 -5.56 9.72
C TYR A 687 6.57 -4.90 8.38
N CYS A 688 5.53 -5.40 7.72
CA CYS A 688 5.06 -4.87 6.45
C CYS A 688 3.55 -4.60 6.49
N PHE A 689 3.16 -3.43 6.01
CA PHE A 689 1.76 -3.14 5.71
C PHE A 689 1.40 -3.63 4.32
N ILE A 690 0.42 -4.52 4.26
CA ILE A 690 -0.22 -4.96 3.02
C ILE A 690 -1.59 -4.28 2.94
N GLY A 691 -2.06 -3.88 1.76
CA GLY A 691 -3.30 -3.09 1.60
C GLY A 691 -3.08 -1.58 1.70
N ASP A 692 -4.16 -0.82 1.92
CA ASP A 692 -4.30 0.66 1.89
C ASP A 692 -4.32 1.33 3.28
N PRO A 693 -3.22 1.30 4.06
CA PRO A 693 -3.18 1.96 5.37
C PRO A 693 -3.28 3.49 5.28
N ASP A 694 -3.11 4.07 4.10
CA ASP A 694 -3.34 5.49 3.80
C ASP A 694 -4.82 5.87 3.76
N ARG A 695 -5.72 4.90 3.53
CA ARG A 695 -7.18 5.08 3.52
C ARG A 695 -7.85 4.89 4.88
N ILE A 696 -7.03 4.62 5.90
CA ILE A 696 -7.47 4.56 7.30
C ILE A 696 -7.02 5.88 7.93
N HIS A 697 -7.93 6.84 7.91
CA HIS A 697 -7.68 8.22 8.26
C HIS A 697 -7.83 8.43 9.77
N LEU A 698 -6.88 9.14 10.37
CA LEU A 698 -6.92 9.59 11.77
C LEU A 698 -7.31 11.05 11.90
N GLN A 699 -7.21 11.79 10.81
CA GLN A 699 -7.73 13.14 10.66
C GLN A 699 -8.55 13.18 9.36
N PRO A 700 -9.66 13.92 9.31
CA PRO A 700 -10.37 14.10 8.06
C PRO A 700 -9.43 14.74 7.02
N PRO A 701 -9.51 14.35 5.74
CA PRO A 701 -8.83 15.08 4.68
C PRO A 701 -9.25 16.56 4.76
N THR A 702 -8.28 17.47 4.91
CA THR A 702 -8.51 18.88 5.25
C THR A 702 -9.56 19.56 4.36
N ASP A 703 -10.83 19.65 4.78
CA ASP A 703 -11.89 20.24 3.95
C ASP A 703 -11.62 21.75 3.73
N PRO A 704 -11.47 22.22 2.48
CA PRO A 704 -11.19 23.62 2.21
C PRO A 704 -12.31 24.58 2.63
N SER A 705 -13.50 24.09 2.95
CA SER A 705 -14.58 24.92 3.52
C SER A 705 -14.32 25.35 4.97
N SER A 706 -13.29 24.80 5.61
CA SER A 706 -12.81 25.18 6.94
C SER A 706 -11.65 26.19 6.94
N ILE A 707 -11.22 26.67 5.76
CA ILE A 707 -10.14 27.67 5.58
C ILE A 707 -10.65 28.93 4.87
#